data_AF-A0A6B2CQY2-F1
#
_entry.id   AF-A0A6B2CQY2-F1
#
_cell.length_a   1.000
_cell.length_b   1.000
_cell.length_c   1.000
_cell.angle_alpha   90.00
_cell.angle_beta   90.00
_cell.angle_gamma   90.00
#
_symmetry.space_group_name_H-M   'P 1'
#
loop_
_entity.id
_entity.type
_entity.pdbx_description
1 polymer ?
#
loop_
_entity_poly.entity_id
_entity_poly.type
_entity_poly.pdbx_seq_one_letter_code
_entity_poly.pdbx_strand_id
1 'polypeptide(L)'
;MSARALLVIVLGVLLALAPLALKTSQAQQAKYRLSFVLSYLPKGFLWSVVINSTIFGTNYSNVINFYLSPGVYSYIIAYFNGSSGKYLTIRSGVIDLNSNYTVFINVYRVNFTAVGLPEGTTYRVYINGTFMVEGTGNLSLWLPEDVYSYNASYYNSSFSQWVPLGHGVFDLSSNETIQLTAYTVKLWPLGLPPGLEWYVVINSSLQTPYTTGNITLLLGPGVYSYMAYSFNASTYSTGLFAKGIFAVTGNELVVVPYPTTYALTVLQQGLPSGTPWYLILNGTRLGPFYNSSITLTLRAGVYSYKVLFYYAPLKESVIESEGTIYLGSNEVLALRPEVYNLTVVAIDEAPGVSWSLVINGTTVINLTTSAVKVLPLPAGVYRYSVVVYYGPLGTYTVASEGIINVTTSSIIQFYAGLYSLTLELQGAPQGIKWYLVLDGKEVASSTLPIITIQLPAGNYSYVVTVYYPLLSTYINVTSGRLFINGSETLVIPFYRYGVDVLFPSKPQNVTWEVLVNGIKVAEGTSQALSFTLPQGIYKVEVVAFLQVPRANVTVWSSELNLTGNTTITMPVQFYSVSFIPASFPGGSWWLVINNTAVGPLGPQGTTLELLEGVYRVTAVYYDYPLGINVTATSEIISVSSSSVLSLQFSAIRQAHVMVTGLPSGVRWELIVNGTVALPFTSAPNATLPLPSTPLVYQLVFSYPGGELREPPALAPAQGPLNIIVTSPISILSVALQGLPPGGAWELLVNGTPVTSWLSTGSASVYLASGPASYSVLWRSANLTFRGPSGSLRLNGTVNLAVALPTSYAVTFTVPSGVSSWKLYINGTLAAGPTQARNLTVYLPSGSYAYQAVLTSSSGTLRLSGELVVPSQTSVYLSSKRPIVTSSLLTVAAVVVVAIVVAALLFVMRRR
;
A
#
# COMPACT_ATOMS: atom_id res chain seq x y z
N MET A 1 -70.88 -1.93 10.24
CA MET A 1 -72.06 -1.93 9.34
C MET A 1 -73.31 -2.16 10.17
N SER A 2 -74.49 -1.95 9.58
CA SER A 2 -75.84 -2.03 10.17
C SER A 2 -76.21 -3.45 10.67
N ALA A 3 -77.33 -3.73 11.34
CA ALA A 3 -78.52 -2.92 11.64
C ALA A 3 -79.23 -3.36 12.95
N ARG A 4 -80.29 -2.64 13.31
CA ARG A 4 -81.22 -2.96 14.41
C ARG A 4 -82.17 -4.12 14.07
N ALA A 5 -82.83 -4.62 15.14
CA ALA A 5 -84.27 -4.90 15.24
C ALA A 5 -84.81 -6.33 15.00
N LEU A 6 -85.65 -6.72 15.98
CA LEU A 6 -86.85 -7.59 16.02
C LEU A 6 -86.81 -8.95 15.27
N LEU A 7 -87.01 -10.13 15.87
CA LEU A 7 -87.97 -10.64 16.89
C LEU A 7 -89.19 -11.37 16.28
N VAL A 8 -89.34 -12.64 16.70
CA VAL A 8 -90.58 -13.46 16.79
C VAL A 8 -91.04 -14.36 15.61
N ILE A 9 -90.90 -15.67 15.86
CA ILE A 9 -91.82 -16.81 15.62
C ILE A 9 -92.32 -17.14 14.21
N VAL A 10 -91.98 -18.38 13.77
CA VAL A 10 -92.92 -19.32 13.13
C VAL A 10 -92.80 -20.67 13.86
N LEU A 11 -93.93 -21.33 14.14
CA LEU A 11 -94.03 -22.57 14.92
C LEU A 11 -94.76 -23.66 14.12
N GLY A 12 -94.22 -24.88 14.10
CA GLY A 12 -94.86 -26.07 13.49
C GLY A 12 -94.73 -26.11 11.95
N VAL A 13 -94.75 -27.25 11.27
CA VAL A 13 -95.22 -28.62 11.59
C VAL A 13 -94.38 -29.57 10.68
N LEU A 14 -93.94 -30.80 11.04
CA LEU A 14 -94.68 -32.08 10.90
C LEU A 14 -93.70 -33.31 11.00
N LEU A 15 -94.09 -34.42 11.67
CA LEU A 15 -93.68 -35.85 11.51
C LEU A 15 -92.15 -36.26 11.48
N ALA A 16 -91.71 -37.50 11.75
CA ALA A 16 -92.28 -38.74 12.33
C ALA A 16 -91.15 -39.73 12.75
N LEU A 17 -91.56 -40.81 13.46
CA LEU A 17 -90.81 -42.06 13.78
C LEU A 17 -89.83 -42.00 14.98
N ALA A 18 -89.78 -43.12 15.71
CA ALA A 18 -89.26 -43.29 17.08
C ALA A 18 -88.29 -44.51 17.15
N PRO A 19 -87.87 -45.10 18.31
CA PRO A 19 -87.98 -44.70 19.74
C PRO A 19 -86.70 -44.97 20.61
N LEU A 20 -86.85 -44.85 21.96
CA LEU A 20 -85.94 -45.25 23.08
C LEU A 20 -84.70 -44.34 23.36
N ALA A 21 -84.34 -43.99 24.62
CA ALA A 21 -84.87 -44.34 25.94
C ALA A 21 -84.56 -43.31 27.07
N LEU A 22 -85.13 -43.57 28.27
CA LEU A 22 -84.88 -43.04 29.62
C LEU A 22 -85.58 -41.75 30.13
N LYS A 23 -86.26 -41.90 31.28
CA LYS A 23 -86.82 -40.87 32.17
C LYS A 23 -85.80 -40.47 33.25
N THR A 24 -85.92 -39.24 33.77
CA THR A 24 -85.87 -38.95 35.23
C THR A 24 -86.78 -37.77 35.57
N SER A 25 -87.22 -37.69 36.83
CA SER A 25 -88.23 -36.72 37.33
C SER A 25 -87.60 -35.52 38.06
N GLN A 26 -88.28 -34.37 38.02
CA GLN A 26 -87.90 -33.18 38.81
C GLN A 26 -88.18 -33.39 40.31
N ALA A 27 -87.27 -32.89 41.16
CA ALA A 27 -87.43 -32.81 42.61
C ALA A 27 -87.39 -31.34 43.07
N GLN A 28 -88.20 -31.01 44.08
CA GLN A 28 -88.32 -29.65 44.61
C GLN A 28 -87.20 -29.38 45.64
N GLN A 29 -86.37 -28.36 45.40
CA GLN A 29 -85.20 -28.07 46.25
C GLN A 29 -85.56 -27.22 47.48
N ALA A 30 -85.10 -27.64 48.66
CA ALA A 30 -85.29 -26.89 49.91
C ALA A 30 -84.42 -25.61 49.97
N LYS A 31 -84.86 -24.61 50.74
CA LYS A 31 -84.12 -23.36 51.01
C LYS A 31 -84.03 -23.09 52.51
N TYR A 32 -82.92 -22.52 52.95
CA TYR A 32 -82.65 -22.11 54.33
C TYR A 32 -82.58 -20.60 54.48
N ARG A 33 -82.98 -20.10 55.66
CA ARG A 33 -82.92 -18.69 56.05
C ARG A 33 -81.53 -18.35 56.59
N LEU A 34 -80.83 -17.43 55.93
CA LEU A 34 -79.63 -16.77 56.45
C LEU A 34 -80.01 -15.37 56.93
N SER A 35 -79.78 -15.09 58.21
CA SER A 35 -80.10 -13.80 58.84
C SER A 35 -78.83 -13.08 59.27
N PHE A 36 -78.80 -11.76 59.09
CA PHE A 36 -77.78 -10.88 59.65
C PHE A 36 -78.46 -9.94 60.64
N VAL A 37 -77.92 -9.88 61.87
CA VAL A 37 -78.47 -9.10 62.99
C VAL A 37 -77.39 -8.17 63.52
N LEU A 38 -77.62 -6.86 63.45
CA LEU A 38 -76.78 -5.86 64.11
C LEU A 38 -77.34 -5.55 65.49
N SER A 39 -76.52 -5.77 66.51
CA SER A 39 -76.80 -5.46 67.91
C SER A 39 -76.24 -4.07 68.26
N TYR A 40 -76.88 -3.39 69.21
CA TYR A 40 -76.46 -2.07 69.75
C TYR A 40 -76.44 -0.89 68.75
N LEU A 41 -77.06 -1.06 67.58
CA LEU A 41 -77.16 -0.05 66.53
C LEU A 41 -78.16 1.07 66.89
N PRO A 42 -77.83 2.36 66.63
CA PRO A 42 -78.81 3.45 66.70
C PRO A 42 -79.98 3.25 65.72
N LYS A 43 -81.20 3.62 66.13
CA LYS A 43 -82.40 3.51 65.30
C LYS A 43 -82.30 4.44 64.08
N GLY A 44 -82.40 3.88 62.86
CA GLY A 44 -82.33 4.63 61.60
C GLY A 44 -81.00 4.56 60.86
N PHE A 45 -80.10 3.67 61.25
CA PHE A 45 -78.79 3.47 60.60
C PHE A 45 -78.91 2.66 59.29
N LEU A 46 -78.22 3.07 58.23
CA LEU A 46 -78.34 2.48 56.89
C LEU A 46 -77.19 1.50 56.60
N TRP A 47 -77.53 0.24 56.32
CA TRP A 47 -76.54 -0.81 56.02
C TRP A 47 -77.04 -1.81 54.96
N SER A 48 -76.12 -2.61 54.44
CA SER A 48 -76.34 -3.61 53.40
C SER A 48 -75.52 -4.88 53.65
N VAL A 49 -75.95 -5.97 53.04
CA VAL A 49 -75.18 -7.22 52.95
C VAL A 49 -75.09 -7.63 51.48
N VAL A 50 -73.86 -7.88 51.04
CA VAL A 50 -73.52 -8.46 49.73
C VAL A 50 -73.25 -9.94 49.95
N ILE A 51 -73.83 -10.82 49.12
CA ILE A 51 -73.60 -12.27 49.19
C ILE A 51 -73.08 -12.75 47.84
N ASN A 52 -71.94 -13.45 47.84
CA ASN A 52 -71.25 -13.92 46.62
C ASN A 52 -71.19 -12.84 45.53
N SER A 53 -70.67 -11.66 45.90
CA SER A 53 -70.53 -10.46 45.05
C SER A 53 -71.85 -9.87 44.49
N THR A 54 -73.01 -10.39 44.89
CA THR A 54 -74.33 -9.87 44.52
C THR A 54 -74.81 -8.89 45.59
N ILE A 55 -75.04 -7.63 45.19
CA ILE A 55 -75.51 -6.57 46.08
C ILE A 55 -77.01 -6.74 46.32
N PHE A 56 -77.42 -6.82 47.58
CA PHE A 56 -78.82 -6.76 47.97
C PHE A 56 -79.11 -5.46 48.73
N GLY A 57 -80.34 -4.95 48.56
CA GLY A 57 -80.72 -3.58 48.90
C GLY A 57 -80.49 -3.19 50.36
N THR A 58 -80.26 -1.89 50.57
CA THR A 58 -80.03 -1.30 51.89
C THR A 58 -81.25 -1.39 52.79
N ASN A 59 -81.03 -1.55 54.09
CA ASN A 59 -82.10 -1.66 55.08
C ASN A 59 -81.83 -0.75 56.30
N TYR A 60 -82.91 -0.23 56.88
CA TYR A 60 -82.92 0.53 58.15
C TYR A 60 -83.34 -0.35 59.35
N SER A 61 -83.78 -1.58 59.09
CA SER A 61 -84.00 -2.65 60.07
C SER A 61 -82.66 -3.09 60.67
N ASN A 62 -82.66 -3.49 61.95
CA ASN A 62 -81.51 -4.16 62.56
C ASN A 62 -81.30 -5.61 62.06
N VAL A 63 -82.22 -6.14 61.24
CA VAL A 63 -82.15 -7.49 60.68
C VAL A 63 -82.37 -7.48 59.16
N ILE A 64 -81.48 -8.15 58.42
CA ILE A 64 -81.63 -8.50 56.99
C ILE A 64 -81.71 -10.03 56.85
N ASN A 65 -82.62 -10.53 56.02
CA ASN A 65 -82.90 -11.95 55.83
C ASN A 65 -82.78 -12.37 54.35
N PHE A 66 -82.15 -13.51 54.12
CA PHE A 66 -82.00 -14.16 52.82
C PHE A 66 -82.54 -15.59 52.89
N TYR A 67 -83.08 -16.11 51.78
CA TYR A 67 -83.53 -17.50 51.66
C TYR A 67 -82.82 -18.17 50.49
N LEU A 68 -81.80 -18.97 50.80
CA LEU A 68 -80.82 -19.51 49.85
C LEU A 68 -80.90 -21.03 49.83
N SER A 69 -80.49 -21.65 48.71
CA SER A 69 -80.33 -23.11 48.64
C SER A 69 -79.13 -23.55 49.52
N PRO A 70 -78.96 -24.84 49.83
CA PRO A 70 -77.86 -25.28 50.66
C PRO A 70 -76.51 -25.08 49.96
N GLY A 71 -75.50 -24.59 50.68
CA GLY A 71 -74.15 -24.42 50.14
C GLY A 71 -73.34 -23.28 50.76
N VAL A 72 -72.13 -23.07 50.23
CA VAL A 72 -71.15 -22.14 50.77
C VAL A 72 -71.33 -20.73 50.19
N TYR A 73 -71.52 -19.75 51.08
CA TYR A 73 -71.74 -18.34 50.75
C TYR A 73 -70.70 -17.45 51.41
N SER A 74 -69.95 -16.71 50.61
CA SER A 74 -69.22 -15.53 51.06
C SER A 74 -70.20 -14.37 51.29
N TYR A 75 -69.94 -13.58 52.34
CA TYR A 75 -70.70 -12.37 52.63
C TYR A 75 -69.77 -11.18 52.91
N ILE A 76 -70.25 -9.99 52.61
CA ILE A 76 -69.65 -8.71 53.00
C ILE A 76 -70.77 -7.84 53.57
N ILE A 77 -70.56 -7.29 54.75
CA ILE A 77 -71.48 -6.37 55.42
C ILE A 77 -70.89 -4.98 55.26
N ALA A 78 -71.70 -4.00 54.84
CA ALA A 78 -71.26 -2.63 54.72
C ALA A 78 -72.31 -1.65 55.30
N TYR A 79 -71.86 -0.55 55.88
CA TYR A 79 -72.77 0.56 56.26
C TYR A 79 -72.43 1.84 55.54
N PHE A 80 -73.46 2.65 55.33
CA PHE A 80 -73.30 4.00 54.81
C PHE A 80 -72.90 4.95 55.95
N ASN A 81 -71.65 5.40 55.93
CA ASN A 81 -71.19 6.45 56.84
C ASN A 81 -71.60 7.81 56.27
N GLY A 82 -72.67 8.39 56.83
CA GLY A 82 -73.22 9.68 56.41
C GLY A 82 -72.25 10.86 56.48
N SER A 83 -71.22 10.78 57.33
CA SER A 83 -70.18 11.82 57.43
C SER A 83 -69.11 11.73 56.33
N SER A 84 -68.94 10.56 55.70
CA SER A 84 -67.97 10.36 54.60
C SER A 84 -68.62 10.15 53.23
N GLY A 85 -69.94 9.98 53.18
CA GLY A 85 -70.70 9.70 51.96
C GLY A 85 -70.41 8.33 51.32
N LYS A 86 -69.75 7.41 52.06
CA LYS A 86 -69.26 6.13 51.52
C LYS A 86 -69.81 4.93 52.29
N TYR A 87 -69.89 3.79 51.60
CA TYR A 87 -70.10 2.50 52.22
C TYR A 87 -68.77 1.96 52.75
N LEU A 88 -68.68 1.68 54.05
CA LEU A 88 -67.54 1.01 54.67
C LEU A 88 -67.86 -0.47 54.84
N THR A 89 -66.95 -1.36 54.42
CA THR A 89 -66.98 -2.77 54.82
C THR A 89 -66.74 -2.92 56.31
N ILE A 90 -67.72 -3.51 56.99
CA ILE A 90 -67.78 -3.78 58.43
C ILE A 90 -67.12 -5.11 58.75
N ARG A 91 -67.54 -6.14 58.03
CA ARG A 91 -67.14 -7.54 58.25
C ARG A 91 -67.35 -8.30 56.96
N SER A 92 -66.47 -9.24 56.66
CA SER A 92 -66.69 -10.25 55.63
C SER A 92 -66.42 -11.64 56.20
N GLY A 93 -66.91 -12.66 55.51
CA GLY A 93 -66.73 -14.04 55.95
C GLY A 93 -67.34 -15.03 54.97
N VAL A 94 -67.31 -16.31 55.36
CA VAL A 94 -67.87 -17.43 54.59
C VAL A 94 -68.73 -18.28 55.53
N ILE A 95 -69.88 -18.74 55.04
CA ILE A 95 -70.85 -19.55 55.78
C ILE A 95 -71.21 -20.75 54.92
N ASP A 96 -71.11 -21.97 55.47
CA ASP A 96 -71.72 -23.16 54.88
C ASP A 96 -73.17 -23.30 55.36
N LEU A 97 -74.12 -22.98 54.48
CA LEU A 97 -75.54 -22.89 54.83
C LEU A 97 -76.21 -24.25 54.61
N ASN A 98 -76.18 -25.11 55.62
CA ASN A 98 -76.87 -26.40 55.65
C ASN A 98 -78.16 -26.42 56.49
N SER A 99 -78.49 -25.28 57.11
CA SER A 99 -79.63 -25.07 58.01
C SER A 99 -79.91 -23.56 58.13
N ASN A 100 -80.98 -23.16 58.84
CA ASN A 100 -81.22 -21.74 59.11
C ASN A 100 -80.11 -21.18 60.00
N TYR A 101 -79.41 -20.13 59.55
CA TYR A 101 -78.24 -19.57 60.22
C TYR A 101 -78.42 -18.08 60.53
N THR A 102 -77.84 -17.59 61.63
CA THR A 102 -77.86 -16.17 62.01
C THR A 102 -76.46 -15.68 62.36
N VAL A 103 -76.04 -14.60 61.71
CA VAL A 103 -74.81 -13.86 62.02
C VAL A 103 -75.18 -12.68 62.92
N PHE A 104 -74.63 -12.65 64.13
CA PHE A 104 -74.71 -11.49 65.02
C PHE A 104 -73.46 -10.62 64.87
N ILE A 105 -73.64 -9.30 64.83
CA ILE A 105 -72.56 -8.32 64.81
C ILE A 105 -72.83 -7.29 65.91
N ASN A 106 -71.93 -7.22 66.89
CA ASN A 106 -71.89 -6.10 67.83
C ASN A 106 -71.18 -4.93 67.17
N VAL A 107 -71.72 -3.71 67.35
CA VAL A 107 -71.02 -2.47 66.98
C VAL A 107 -70.97 -1.54 68.20
N TYR A 108 -69.85 -0.87 68.35
CA TYR A 108 -69.58 0.06 69.45
C TYR A 108 -69.18 1.42 68.91
N ARG A 109 -69.43 2.46 69.71
CA ARG A 109 -69.07 3.84 69.40
C ARG A 109 -67.65 4.09 69.86
N VAL A 110 -66.78 4.52 68.95
CA VAL A 110 -65.49 5.13 69.28
C VAL A 110 -65.58 6.64 69.10
N ASN A 111 -65.15 7.39 70.12
CA ASN A 111 -64.99 8.84 70.04
C ASN A 111 -63.52 9.20 69.96
N PHE A 112 -63.16 10.10 69.07
CA PHE A 112 -61.87 10.78 69.08
C PHE A 112 -62.09 12.18 69.66
N THR A 113 -61.28 12.53 70.65
CA THR A 113 -61.30 13.83 71.32
C THR A 113 -59.91 14.43 71.20
N ALA A 114 -59.78 15.54 70.46
CA ALA A 114 -58.51 16.25 70.36
C ALA A 114 -58.35 17.24 71.53
N VAL A 115 -57.21 17.19 72.21
CA VAL A 115 -56.86 18.03 73.36
C VAL A 115 -55.58 18.80 73.05
N GLY A 116 -55.55 20.10 73.38
CA GLY A 116 -54.40 20.97 73.10
C GLY A 116 -54.37 21.58 71.69
N LEU A 117 -55.33 21.23 70.82
CA LEU A 117 -55.56 21.97 69.57
C LEU A 117 -56.34 23.29 69.83
N PRO A 118 -56.11 24.34 69.03
CA PRO A 118 -56.95 25.53 69.04
C PRO A 118 -58.42 25.21 68.73
N GLU A 119 -59.35 25.97 69.33
CA GLU A 119 -60.78 25.81 69.07
C GLU A 119 -61.10 26.02 67.58
N GLY A 120 -62.01 25.21 67.03
CA GLY A 120 -62.34 25.22 65.60
C GLY A 120 -61.29 24.57 64.68
N THR A 121 -60.19 24.02 65.20
CA THR A 121 -59.21 23.29 64.36
C THR A 121 -59.82 22.02 63.80
N THR A 122 -59.81 21.88 62.47
CA THR A 122 -60.21 20.64 61.79
C THR A 122 -59.14 19.58 61.97
N TYR A 123 -59.55 18.38 62.40
CA TYR A 123 -58.72 17.18 62.33
C TYR A 123 -59.46 16.03 61.66
N ARG A 124 -58.69 15.06 61.20
CA ARG A 124 -59.17 13.86 60.52
C ARG A 124 -58.55 12.62 61.13
N VAL A 125 -59.29 11.52 61.06
CA VAL A 125 -58.88 10.21 61.57
C VAL A 125 -59.02 9.15 60.47
N TYR A 126 -57.93 8.40 60.29
CA TYR A 126 -57.86 7.19 59.49
C TYR A 126 -57.95 5.99 60.42
N ILE A 127 -58.68 4.95 60.01
CA ILE A 127 -58.73 3.66 60.71
C ILE A 127 -58.25 2.57 59.74
N ASN A 128 -57.30 1.74 60.16
CA ASN A 128 -56.66 0.71 59.32
C ASN A 128 -56.22 1.26 57.95
N GLY A 129 -55.61 2.47 57.96
CA GLY A 129 -55.15 3.19 56.77
C GLY A 129 -56.25 3.82 55.90
N THR A 130 -57.53 3.56 56.18
CA THR A 130 -58.67 4.08 55.42
C THR A 130 -59.18 5.39 56.03
N PHE A 131 -59.49 6.39 55.20
CA PHE A 131 -60.06 7.66 55.68
C PHE A 131 -61.49 7.47 56.18
N MET A 132 -61.76 7.88 57.43
CA MET A 132 -63.04 7.59 58.09
C MET A 132 -63.87 8.82 58.44
N VAL A 133 -63.25 9.85 59.01
CA VAL A 133 -63.95 11.04 59.51
C VAL A 133 -63.01 12.25 59.54
N GLU A 134 -63.58 13.43 59.27
CA GLU A 134 -62.94 14.74 59.38
C GLU A 134 -63.95 15.74 59.91
N GLY A 135 -63.50 16.69 60.74
CA GLY A 135 -64.35 17.74 61.29
C GLY A 135 -63.70 18.49 62.45
N THR A 136 -64.51 19.23 63.20
CA THR A 136 -64.11 19.99 64.39
C THR A 136 -64.80 19.43 65.63
N GLY A 137 -64.21 19.62 66.81
CA GLY A 137 -64.74 19.04 68.06
C GLY A 137 -64.60 17.52 68.13
N ASN A 138 -65.45 16.84 68.89
CA ASN A 138 -65.36 15.38 69.07
C ASN A 138 -65.88 14.64 67.83
N LEU A 139 -65.06 13.79 67.24
CA LEU A 139 -65.43 12.96 66.09
C LEU A 139 -65.87 11.57 66.57
N SER A 140 -67.02 11.08 66.09
CA SER A 140 -67.55 9.77 66.47
C SER A 140 -67.69 8.84 65.28
N LEU A 141 -67.31 7.58 65.47
CA LEU A 141 -67.52 6.48 64.53
C LEU A 141 -68.22 5.32 65.26
N TRP A 142 -68.90 4.48 64.49
CA TRP A 142 -69.41 3.19 64.97
C TRP A 142 -68.69 2.09 64.19
N LEU A 143 -68.01 1.21 64.91
CA LEU A 143 -67.22 0.12 64.34
C LEU A 143 -67.59 -1.20 65.04
N PRO A 144 -67.43 -2.35 64.38
CA PRO A 144 -67.55 -3.67 65.00
C PRO A 144 -66.67 -3.90 66.21
N GLU A 145 -66.97 -4.98 66.91
CA GLU A 145 -66.01 -5.70 67.74
C GLU A 145 -64.87 -6.25 66.87
N ASP A 146 -63.72 -5.58 66.92
CA ASP A 146 -62.44 -5.91 66.26
C ASP A 146 -61.29 -5.03 66.80
N VAL A 147 -60.05 -5.34 66.40
CA VAL A 147 -58.84 -4.55 66.71
C VAL A 147 -58.55 -3.56 65.58
N TYR A 148 -58.41 -2.27 65.92
CA TYR A 148 -58.25 -1.18 64.98
C TYR A 148 -56.98 -0.39 65.22
N SER A 149 -56.20 -0.15 64.16
CA SER A 149 -55.19 0.91 64.15
C SER A 149 -55.81 2.25 63.77
N TYR A 150 -55.35 3.34 64.38
CA TYR A 150 -55.71 4.70 63.98
C TYR A 150 -54.49 5.55 63.63
N ASN A 151 -54.69 6.53 62.76
CA ASN A 151 -53.76 7.62 62.52
C ASN A 151 -54.56 8.92 62.37
N ALA A 152 -54.21 9.94 63.14
CA ALA A 152 -54.88 11.22 63.21
C ALA A 152 -53.93 12.37 62.83
N SER A 153 -54.48 13.36 62.12
CA SER A 153 -53.76 14.57 61.73
C SER A 153 -54.68 15.77 61.80
N TYR A 154 -54.19 16.93 62.23
CA TYR A 154 -54.92 18.20 62.16
C TYR A 154 -54.44 19.06 61.00
N TYR A 155 -55.30 19.93 60.47
CA TYR A 155 -54.92 20.86 59.43
C TYR A 155 -54.34 22.14 60.04
N ASN A 156 -53.09 22.46 59.72
CA ASN A 156 -52.45 23.69 60.18
C ASN A 156 -52.51 24.75 59.08
N SER A 157 -53.30 25.81 59.30
CA SER A 157 -53.51 26.89 58.33
C SER A 157 -52.24 27.73 58.08
N SER A 158 -51.34 27.84 59.05
CA SER A 158 -50.05 28.55 58.88
C SER A 158 -49.09 27.79 57.96
N PHE A 159 -49.26 26.47 57.82
CA PHE A 159 -48.38 25.60 57.03
C PHE A 159 -49.06 25.08 55.75
N SER A 160 -50.38 25.25 55.62
CA SER A 160 -51.23 24.65 54.58
C SER A 160 -51.05 23.12 54.43
N GLN A 161 -50.77 22.44 55.55
CA GLN A 161 -50.42 21.02 55.59
C GLN A 161 -51.09 20.30 56.76
N TRP A 162 -51.24 18.98 56.61
CA TRP A 162 -51.75 18.09 57.64
C TRP A 162 -50.62 17.64 58.56
N VAL A 163 -50.72 17.99 59.84
CA VAL A 163 -49.70 17.74 60.86
C VAL A 163 -50.08 16.52 61.71
N PRO A 164 -49.15 15.57 61.99
CA PRO A 164 -49.45 14.39 62.80
C PRO A 164 -49.91 14.74 64.22
N LEU A 165 -51.05 14.18 64.63
CA LEU A 165 -51.71 14.42 65.92
C LEU A 165 -51.68 13.20 66.84
N GLY A 166 -51.60 11.99 66.30
CA GLY A 166 -51.48 10.76 67.08
C GLY A 166 -51.72 9.52 66.23
N HIS A 167 -51.16 8.39 66.64
CA HIS A 167 -51.40 7.09 66.02
C HIS A 167 -51.35 6.00 67.10
N GLY A 168 -51.99 4.87 66.85
CA GLY A 168 -52.03 3.78 67.83
C GLY A 168 -52.90 2.62 67.38
N VAL A 169 -53.14 1.68 68.29
CA VAL A 169 -54.04 0.53 68.12
C VAL A 169 -54.94 0.44 69.34
N PHE A 170 -56.21 0.10 69.14
CA PHE A 170 -57.22 -0.12 70.17
C PHE A 170 -58.04 -1.39 69.87
N ASP A 171 -58.58 -2.02 70.92
CA ASP A 171 -59.39 -3.24 70.84
C ASP A 171 -60.84 -2.93 71.25
N LEU A 172 -61.73 -2.86 70.27
CA LEU A 172 -63.05 -2.26 70.45
C LEU A 172 -64.09 -3.29 70.95
N SER A 173 -63.96 -3.71 72.20
CA SER A 173 -64.93 -4.61 72.87
C SER A 173 -66.08 -3.89 73.59
N SER A 174 -66.05 -2.56 73.65
CA SER A 174 -67.11 -1.71 74.20
C SER A 174 -67.02 -0.27 73.64
N ASN A 175 -67.89 0.65 74.07
CA ASN A 175 -67.78 2.05 73.65
C ASN A 175 -66.50 2.70 74.21
N GLU A 176 -65.65 3.24 73.33
CA GLU A 176 -64.32 3.76 73.68
C GLU A 176 -64.19 5.27 73.40
N THR A 177 -63.26 5.94 74.07
CA THR A 177 -62.87 7.33 73.75
C THR A 177 -61.35 7.47 73.73
N ILE A 178 -60.82 7.76 72.54
CA ILE A 178 -59.40 7.93 72.25
C ILE A 178 -59.06 9.42 72.36
N GLN A 179 -58.12 9.73 73.25
CA GLN A 179 -57.62 11.09 73.47
C GLN A 179 -56.43 11.36 72.54
N LEU A 180 -56.55 12.41 71.73
CA LEU A 180 -55.54 12.85 70.78
C LEU A 180 -54.88 14.13 71.31
N THR A 181 -53.83 13.97 72.11
CA THR A 181 -53.16 15.10 72.78
C THR A 181 -52.11 15.74 71.87
N ALA A 182 -52.21 17.04 71.66
CA ALA A 182 -51.22 17.86 70.98
C ALA A 182 -50.33 18.61 72.00
N TYR A 183 -49.02 18.56 71.80
CA TYR A 183 -48.03 19.27 72.62
C TYR A 183 -47.31 20.35 71.80
N THR A 184 -46.95 21.45 72.49
CA THR A 184 -46.18 22.56 71.90
C THR A 184 -44.71 22.20 71.83
N VAL A 185 -44.18 22.05 70.62
CA VAL A 185 -42.76 21.88 70.33
C VAL A 185 -42.19 23.18 69.79
N LYS A 186 -41.11 23.66 70.40
CA LYS A 186 -40.38 24.87 69.99
C LYS A 186 -38.98 24.48 69.50
N LEU A 187 -38.65 24.82 68.26
CA LEU A 187 -37.33 24.62 67.67
C LEU A 187 -36.53 25.94 67.75
N TRP A 188 -35.35 25.92 68.38
CA TRP A 188 -34.49 27.10 68.58
C TRP A 188 -33.18 26.99 67.78
N PRO A 189 -32.89 27.92 66.84
CA PRO A 189 -31.72 27.86 65.96
C PRO A 189 -30.48 28.44 66.67
N LEU A 190 -29.81 27.63 67.50
CA LEU A 190 -28.66 28.08 68.27
C LEU A 190 -27.47 28.43 67.36
N GLY A 191 -27.07 29.70 67.35
CA GLY A 191 -25.93 30.19 66.59
C GLY A 191 -26.23 30.61 65.14
N LEU A 192 -27.50 30.62 64.72
CA LEU A 192 -27.88 31.16 63.39
C LEU A 192 -27.61 32.68 63.33
N PRO A 193 -26.86 33.17 62.32
CA PRO A 193 -26.60 34.59 62.14
C PRO A 193 -27.87 35.45 62.03
N PRO A 194 -27.93 36.65 62.63
CA PRO A 194 -29.05 37.57 62.49
C PRO A 194 -29.35 37.89 61.02
N GLY A 195 -30.63 37.85 60.65
CA GLY A 195 -31.10 38.16 59.29
C GLY A 195 -31.06 37.00 58.29
N LEU A 196 -30.50 35.83 58.65
CA LEU A 196 -30.76 34.60 57.91
C LEU A 196 -32.11 34.02 58.30
N GLU A 197 -32.92 33.69 57.30
CA GLU A 197 -34.11 32.88 57.50
C GLU A 197 -33.73 31.40 57.59
N TRP A 198 -34.56 30.60 58.23
CA TRP A 198 -34.44 29.16 58.25
C TRP A 198 -35.81 28.49 58.29
N TYR A 199 -35.84 27.23 57.89
CA TYR A 199 -37.02 26.37 57.98
C TYR A 199 -36.60 24.94 58.32
N VAL A 200 -37.57 24.13 58.75
CA VAL A 200 -37.37 22.73 59.08
C VAL A 200 -38.33 21.85 58.29
N VAL A 201 -37.84 20.70 57.85
CA VAL A 201 -38.65 19.61 57.30
C VAL A 201 -38.70 18.49 58.34
N ILE A 202 -39.89 18.18 58.83
CA ILE A 202 -40.16 17.14 59.81
C ILE A 202 -40.69 15.89 59.12
N ASN A 203 -40.15 14.72 59.48
CA ASN A 203 -40.47 13.41 58.89
C ASN A 203 -40.52 13.45 57.34
N SER A 204 -39.53 14.14 56.74
CA SER A 204 -39.32 14.30 55.30
C SER A 204 -40.52 14.86 54.50
N SER A 205 -41.53 15.44 55.16
CA SER A 205 -42.82 15.78 54.53
C SER A 205 -43.43 17.07 55.05
N LEU A 206 -43.42 17.31 56.36
CA LEU A 206 -43.95 18.53 56.95
C LEU A 206 -42.91 19.65 56.89
N GLN A 207 -43.04 20.55 55.92
CA GLN A 207 -42.19 21.74 55.81
C GLN A 207 -42.78 22.92 56.58
N THR A 208 -41.98 23.57 57.42
CA THR A 208 -42.36 24.79 58.13
C THR A 208 -42.11 26.04 57.26
N PRO A 209 -42.76 27.18 57.55
CA PRO A 209 -42.43 28.46 56.95
C PRO A 209 -40.99 28.89 57.27
N TYR A 210 -40.48 29.79 56.42
CA TYR A 210 -39.25 30.52 56.67
C TYR A 210 -39.46 31.50 57.83
N THR A 211 -38.49 31.60 58.74
CA THR A 211 -38.49 32.55 59.85
C THR A 211 -37.06 32.90 60.25
N THR A 212 -36.84 34.04 60.89
CA THR A 212 -35.57 34.40 61.55
C THR A 212 -35.55 34.03 63.04
N GLY A 213 -36.70 33.64 63.60
CA GLY A 213 -36.90 33.34 65.02
C GLY A 213 -37.03 31.86 65.34
N ASN A 214 -37.70 31.54 66.44
CA ASN A 214 -38.02 30.15 66.80
C ASN A 214 -39.19 29.64 65.96
N ILE A 215 -39.16 28.38 65.57
CA ILE A 215 -40.31 27.71 64.93
C ILE A 215 -41.12 27.01 66.01
N THR A 216 -42.44 27.20 66.01
CA THR A 216 -43.35 26.57 66.99
C THR A 216 -44.42 25.78 66.26
N LEU A 217 -44.70 24.57 66.75
CA LEU A 217 -45.60 23.60 66.14
C LEU A 217 -46.31 22.77 67.22
N LEU A 218 -47.53 22.34 66.95
CA LEU A 218 -48.24 21.36 67.76
C LEU A 218 -48.05 19.97 67.15
N LEU A 219 -47.61 18.99 67.94
CA LEU A 219 -47.43 17.58 67.52
C LEU A 219 -48.05 16.62 68.53
N GLY A 220 -48.50 15.47 68.04
CA GLY A 220 -48.81 14.33 68.90
C GLY A 220 -47.54 13.73 69.54
N PRO A 221 -47.68 12.94 70.62
CA PRO A 221 -46.56 12.19 71.20
C PRO A 221 -45.94 11.22 70.17
N GLY A 222 -44.61 11.10 70.17
CA GLY A 222 -43.89 10.25 69.23
C GLY A 222 -42.44 10.70 68.96
N VAL A 223 -41.74 10.00 68.07
CA VAL A 223 -40.37 10.36 67.64
C VAL A 223 -40.42 10.96 66.25
N TYR A 224 -39.77 12.11 66.08
CA TYR A 224 -39.77 12.90 64.86
C TYR A 224 -38.34 13.13 64.39
N SER A 225 -38.11 12.92 63.10
CA SER A 225 -36.87 13.30 62.41
C SER A 225 -37.00 14.71 61.84
N TYR A 226 -35.89 15.45 61.79
CA TYR A 226 -35.85 16.80 61.26
C TYR A 226 -34.64 17.04 60.35
N MET A 227 -34.82 17.93 59.37
CA MET A 227 -33.76 18.54 58.57
C MET A 227 -33.95 20.06 58.59
N ALA A 228 -32.93 20.79 59.03
CA ALA A 228 -32.96 22.25 59.16
C ALA A 228 -32.12 22.93 58.09
N TYR A 229 -32.73 23.88 57.39
CA TYR A 229 -32.16 24.58 56.25
C TYR A 229 -32.13 26.08 56.52
N SER A 230 -31.01 26.73 56.25
CA SER A 230 -30.91 28.19 56.24
C SER A 230 -31.17 28.69 54.83
N PHE A 231 -31.87 29.80 54.71
CA PHE A 231 -32.16 30.51 53.47
C PHE A 231 -31.57 31.91 53.54
N ASN A 232 -30.77 32.26 52.54
CA ASN A 232 -30.28 33.62 52.35
C ASN A 232 -31.03 34.27 51.20
N ALA A 233 -31.90 35.23 51.51
CA ALA A 233 -32.71 35.96 50.54
C ALA A 233 -31.86 36.79 49.54
N SER A 234 -30.68 37.27 49.94
CA SER A 234 -29.79 38.06 49.06
C SER A 234 -29.13 37.24 47.94
N THR A 235 -28.95 35.93 48.16
CA THR A 235 -28.30 35.00 47.22
C THR A 235 -29.25 33.92 46.71
N TYR A 236 -30.52 33.95 47.11
CA TYR A 236 -31.54 32.93 46.86
C TYR A 236 -31.06 31.48 47.13
N SER A 237 -30.16 31.31 48.10
CA SER A 237 -29.49 30.04 48.37
C SER A 237 -30.03 29.38 49.64
N THR A 238 -30.46 28.12 49.52
CA THR A 238 -30.77 27.25 50.66
C THR A 238 -29.56 26.36 51.01
N GLY A 239 -29.39 26.05 52.30
CA GLY A 239 -28.32 25.17 52.76
C GLY A 239 -28.75 24.34 53.97
N LEU A 240 -28.65 23.01 53.87
CA LEU A 240 -28.84 22.10 55.00
C LEU A 240 -27.71 22.35 56.02
N PHE A 241 -28.06 22.73 57.25
CA PHE A 241 -27.09 23.01 58.31
C PHE A 241 -27.18 22.05 59.50
N ALA A 242 -28.35 21.48 59.78
CA ALA A 242 -28.52 20.46 60.82
C ALA A 242 -29.53 19.38 60.39
N LYS A 243 -29.40 18.18 60.96
CA LYS A 243 -30.38 17.10 60.89
C LYS A 243 -30.33 16.29 62.18
N GLY A 244 -31.45 15.71 62.59
CA GLY A 244 -31.51 14.90 63.82
C GLY A 244 -32.87 14.27 64.06
N ILE A 245 -33.06 13.80 65.29
CA ILE A 245 -34.33 13.28 65.81
C ILE A 245 -34.64 13.92 67.16
N PHE A 246 -35.92 14.04 67.51
CA PHE A 246 -36.39 14.40 68.85
C PHE A 246 -37.62 13.57 69.21
N ALA A 247 -37.82 13.31 70.50
CA ALA A 247 -39.03 12.70 71.03
C ALA A 247 -39.95 13.81 71.56
N VAL A 248 -41.26 13.66 71.36
CA VAL A 248 -42.30 14.49 71.95
C VAL A 248 -42.95 13.66 73.05
N THR A 249 -42.62 14.00 74.29
CA THR A 249 -43.21 13.40 75.50
C THR A 249 -44.08 14.40 76.26
N GLY A 250 -43.84 15.70 76.07
CA GLY A 250 -44.69 16.79 76.51
C GLY A 250 -44.44 18.03 75.65
N ASN A 251 -44.53 19.22 76.26
CA ASN A 251 -44.07 20.44 75.61
C ASN A 251 -42.53 20.47 75.61
N GLU A 252 -41.90 20.53 74.43
CA GLU A 252 -40.45 20.37 74.27
C GLU A 252 -39.76 21.61 73.69
N LEU A 253 -38.50 21.85 74.09
CA LEU A 253 -37.59 22.80 73.45
C LEU A 253 -36.44 22.03 72.77
N VAL A 254 -36.44 22.02 71.44
CA VAL A 254 -35.42 21.34 70.63
C VAL A 254 -34.38 22.35 70.17
N VAL A 255 -33.12 22.16 70.58
CA VAL A 255 -32.00 22.99 70.14
C VAL A 255 -31.50 22.51 68.78
N VAL A 256 -31.44 23.41 67.80
CA VAL A 256 -31.01 23.14 66.43
C VAL A 256 -29.72 23.94 66.17
N PRO A 257 -28.53 23.34 66.33
CA PRO A 257 -27.26 24.08 66.24
C PRO A 257 -26.91 24.46 64.81
N TYR A 258 -26.52 25.72 64.61
CA TYR A 258 -25.92 26.20 63.37
C TYR A 258 -24.38 26.06 63.45
N PRO A 259 -23.70 25.56 62.40
CA PRO A 259 -22.26 25.31 62.45
C PRO A 259 -21.47 26.63 62.50
N THR A 260 -20.45 26.68 63.37
CA THR A 260 -19.52 27.80 63.44
C THR A 260 -18.70 27.94 62.16
N THR A 261 -18.58 29.17 61.68
CA THR A 261 -17.72 29.52 60.53
C THR A 261 -16.66 30.53 60.94
N TYR A 262 -15.52 30.46 60.28
CA TYR A 262 -14.37 31.33 60.46
C TYR A 262 -13.88 31.87 59.12
N ALA A 263 -13.22 33.02 59.16
CA ALA A 263 -12.60 33.62 57.99
C ALA A 263 -11.17 33.08 57.81
N LEU A 264 -10.91 32.47 56.65
CA LEU A 264 -9.55 32.21 56.15
C LEU A 264 -9.16 33.35 55.21
N THR A 265 -8.21 34.19 55.61
CA THR A 265 -7.64 35.22 54.74
C THR A 265 -6.32 34.70 54.17
N VAL A 266 -6.25 34.55 52.83
CA VAL A 266 -5.01 34.17 52.15
C VAL A 266 -4.35 35.44 51.61
N LEU A 267 -3.14 35.72 52.10
CA LEU A 267 -2.33 36.87 51.69
C LEU A 267 -1.23 36.40 50.74
N GLN A 268 -1.30 36.86 49.50
CA GLN A 268 -0.30 36.62 48.47
C GLN A 268 0.70 37.80 48.47
N GLN A 269 1.97 37.52 48.73
CA GLN A 269 3.05 38.52 48.71
C GLN A 269 4.19 38.11 47.75
N GLY A 270 4.80 39.08 47.08
CA GLY A 270 6.00 38.83 46.26
C GLY A 270 5.78 38.29 44.84
N LEU A 271 4.54 38.29 44.32
CA LEU A 271 4.31 38.15 42.88
C LEU A 271 4.17 39.53 42.22
N PRO A 272 4.49 39.67 40.92
CA PRO A 272 4.18 40.88 40.17
C PRO A 272 2.68 41.20 40.20
N SER A 273 2.32 42.48 40.28
CA SER A 273 0.92 42.94 40.27
C SER A 273 0.18 42.43 39.02
N GLY A 274 -1.03 41.91 39.21
CA GLY A 274 -1.84 41.33 38.13
C GLY A 274 -1.48 39.88 37.74
N THR A 275 -0.53 39.23 38.42
CA THR A 275 -0.24 37.80 38.20
C THR A 275 -1.43 36.94 38.67
N PRO A 276 -2.04 36.11 37.81
CA PRO A 276 -3.15 35.25 38.22
C PRO A 276 -2.66 34.09 39.09
N TRP A 277 -3.37 33.85 40.19
CA TRP A 277 -3.16 32.72 41.07
C TRP A 277 -4.47 31.99 41.40
N TYR A 278 -4.36 30.74 41.81
CA TYR A 278 -5.46 29.84 42.15
C TYR A 278 -5.23 29.23 43.51
N LEU A 279 -6.30 29.03 44.27
CA LEU A 279 -6.30 28.31 45.54
C LEU A 279 -7.14 27.05 45.39
N ILE A 280 -6.54 25.89 45.60
CA ILE A 280 -7.25 24.62 45.69
C ILE A 280 -7.42 24.31 47.18
N LEU A 281 -8.65 24.22 47.67
CA LEU A 281 -8.98 23.84 49.06
C LEU A 281 -9.74 22.51 49.07
N ASN A 282 -9.22 21.49 49.76
CA ASN A 282 -9.78 20.12 49.76
C ASN A 282 -10.16 19.63 48.34
N GLY A 283 -9.27 19.84 47.36
CA GLY A 283 -9.47 19.49 45.95
C GLY A 283 -10.33 20.46 45.13
N THR A 284 -11.01 21.44 45.74
CA THR A 284 -11.85 22.41 45.04
C THR A 284 -11.03 23.62 44.59
N ARG A 285 -10.91 23.83 43.27
CA ARG A 285 -10.17 24.95 42.67
C ARG A 285 -10.98 26.25 42.71
N LEU A 286 -10.38 27.30 43.27
CA LEU A 286 -10.89 28.66 43.35
C LEU A 286 -9.96 29.61 42.57
N GLY A 287 -10.52 30.67 41.99
CA GLY A 287 -9.80 31.64 41.15
C GLY A 287 -10.13 31.53 39.65
N PRO A 288 -9.43 32.25 38.76
CA PRO A 288 -8.21 33.01 39.04
C PRO A 288 -8.46 34.23 39.92
N PHE A 289 -7.50 34.53 40.78
CA PHE A 289 -7.42 35.74 41.57
C PHE A 289 -6.30 36.63 41.05
N TYR A 290 -6.56 37.94 41.00
CA TYR A 290 -5.59 38.96 40.56
C TYR A 290 -5.18 39.91 41.70
N ASN A 291 -5.86 39.80 42.85
CA ASN A 291 -5.64 40.61 44.04
C ASN A 291 -4.56 39.95 44.93
N SER A 292 -3.86 40.74 45.74
CA SER A 292 -2.90 40.24 46.74
C SER A 292 -3.55 39.61 47.97
N SER A 293 -4.88 39.61 48.08
CA SER A 293 -5.61 38.95 49.16
C SER A 293 -6.98 38.44 48.74
N ILE A 294 -7.41 37.34 49.36
CA ILE A 294 -8.80 36.90 49.38
C ILE A 294 -9.18 36.51 50.82
N THR A 295 -10.47 36.59 51.14
CA THR A 295 -11.01 36.06 52.40
C THR A 295 -12.16 35.11 52.10
N LEU A 296 -12.13 33.93 52.71
CA LEU A 296 -13.12 32.87 52.53
C LEU A 296 -13.76 32.53 53.88
N THR A 297 -15.09 32.54 53.94
CA THR A 297 -15.83 32.08 55.13
C THR A 297 -16.05 30.58 55.03
N LEU A 298 -15.36 29.82 55.87
CA LEU A 298 -15.35 28.36 55.87
C LEU A 298 -15.86 27.83 57.23
N ARG A 299 -16.28 26.56 57.30
CA ARG A 299 -16.68 25.92 58.56
C ARG A 299 -15.44 25.60 59.40
N ALA A 300 -15.61 25.46 60.71
CA ALA A 300 -14.54 24.94 61.56
C ALA A 300 -14.06 23.55 61.07
N GLY A 301 -12.74 23.35 60.94
CA GLY A 301 -12.19 22.08 60.44
C GLY A 301 -10.77 22.15 59.89
N VAL A 302 -10.27 21.03 59.37
CA VAL A 302 -8.97 20.93 58.69
C VAL A 302 -9.16 21.02 57.18
N TYR A 303 -8.36 21.86 56.52
CA TYR A 303 -8.36 22.04 55.08
C TYR A 303 -6.96 21.76 54.52
N SER A 304 -6.84 20.84 53.56
CA SER A 304 -5.66 20.80 52.69
C SER A 304 -5.74 21.94 51.68
N TYR A 305 -4.61 22.57 51.42
CA TYR A 305 -4.49 23.62 50.40
C TYR A 305 -3.36 23.34 49.42
N LYS A 306 -3.55 23.76 48.17
CA LYS A 306 -2.50 24.01 47.19
C LYS A 306 -2.72 25.40 46.61
N VAL A 307 -1.68 26.22 46.51
CA VAL A 307 -1.71 27.50 45.80
C VAL A 307 -0.84 27.40 44.57
N LEU A 308 -1.46 27.69 43.42
CA LEU A 308 -0.87 27.60 42.10
C LEU A 308 -0.78 29.00 41.51
N PHE A 309 0.41 29.43 41.11
CA PHE A 309 0.60 30.73 40.46
C PHE A 309 1.36 30.55 39.15
N TYR A 310 0.92 31.30 38.15
CA TYR A 310 1.40 31.19 36.78
C TYR A 310 2.44 32.27 36.51
N TYR A 311 3.71 31.88 36.39
CA TYR A 311 4.77 32.85 36.15
C TYR A 311 4.87 33.21 34.67
N ALA A 312 4.26 34.36 34.31
CA ALA A 312 4.07 34.79 32.94
C ALA A 312 5.31 34.73 32.01
N PRO A 313 6.54 35.06 32.45
CA PRO A 313 7.74 34.89 31.63
C PRO A 313 7.95 33.46 31.11
N LEU A 314 7.61 32.44 31.91
CA LEU A 314 7.88 31.03 31.60
C LEU A 314 6.74 30.33 30.86
N LYS A 315 5.59 30.99 30.63
CA LYS A 315 4.37 30.54 29.90
C LYS A 315 3.71 29.21 30.33
N GLU A 316 4.37 28.36 31.11
CA GLU A 316 3.85 27.03 31.50
C GLU A 316 4.23 26.66 32.94
N SER A 317 5.18 27.36 33.57
CA SER A 317 5.61 27.05 34.93
C SER A 317 4.58 27.50 35.97
N VAL A 318 3.86 26.51 36.49
CA VAL A 318 3.09 26.59 37.74
C VAL A 318 4.04 26.33 38.90
N ILE A 319 4.06 27.24 39.88
CA ILE A 319 4.73 26.99 41.16
C ILE A 319 3.66 26.61 42.17
N GLU A 320 3.92 25.54 42.94
CA GLU A 320 3.00 25.03 43.96
C GLU A 320 3.50 25.36 45.37
N SER A 321 2.61 25.86 46.22
CA SER A 321 2.77 25.85 47.67
C SER A 321 1.63 25.04 48.26
N GLU A 322 1.94 24.00 49.04
CA GLU A 322 0.93 23.10 49.60
C GLU A 322 1.09 22.88 51.10
N GLY A 323 0.00 22.49 51.75
CA GLY A 323 -0.01 22.19 53.16
C GLY A 323 -1.41 21.91 53.70
N THR A 324 -1.53 21.96 55.03
CA THR A 324 -2.80 21.85 55.74
C THR A 324 -2.96 23.04 56.69
N ILE A 325 -4.19 23.52 56.83
CA ILE A 325 -4.56 24.58 57.78
C ILE A 325 -5.71 24.10 58.66
N TYR A 326 -5.57 24.29 59.96
CA TYR A 326 -6.63 24.06 60.94
C TYR A 326 -7.36 25.36 61.20
N LEU A 327 -8.67 25.38 60.95
CA LEU A 327 -9.51 26.55 61.09
C LEU A 327 -10.37 26.42 62.35
N GLY A 328 -9.77 26.73 63.51
CA GLY A 328 -10.46 26.85 64.81
C GLY A 328 -10.71 28.30 65.24
N SER A 329 -10.19 29.25 64.47
CA SER A 329 -10.26 30.70 64.63
C SER A 329 -10.26 31.35 63.23
N ASN A 330 -10.41 32.68 63.16
CA ASN A 330 -10.07 33.40 61.93
C ASN A 330 -8.55 33.29 61.70
N GLU A 331 -8.14 32.75 60.56
CA GLU A 331 -6.74 32.47 60.25
C GLU A 331 -6.22 33.29 59.06
N VAL A 332 -4.91 33.56 59.07
CA VAL A 332 -4.23 34.28 58.00
C VAL A 332 -3.11 33.40 57.41
N LEU A 333 -3.31 32.92 56.18
CA LEU A 333 -2.32 32.17 55.43
C LEU A 333 -1.49 33.13 54.56
N ALA A 334 -0.30 33.47 55.02
CA ALA A 334 0.64 34.29 54.25
C ALA A 334 1.51 33.41 53.32
N LEU A 335 1.51 33.73 52.03
CA LEU A 335 2.20 32.99 50.98
C LEU A 335 3.17 33.90 50.25
N ARG A 336 4.46 33.54 50.29
CA ARG A 336 5.55 34.27 49.66
C ARG A 336 6.43 33.31 48.86
N PRO A 337 6.28 33.21 47.53
CA PRO A 337 7.29 32.57 46.69
C PRO A 337 8.68 33.15 46.95
N GLU A 338 9.67 32.27 47.03
CA GLU A 338 11.07 32.64 46.91
C GLU A 338 11.38 32.89 45.43
N VAL A 339 11.80 34.12 45.14
CA VAL A 339 12.14 34.60 43.79
C VAL A 339 13.54 35.22 43.88
N TYR A 340 14.45 34.76 43.04
CA TYR A 340 15.83 35.21 42.98
C TYR A 340 16.16 35.83 41.62
N ASN A 341 17.15 36.73 41.60
CA ASN A 341 17.54 37.42 40.39
C ASN A 341 18.52 36.57 39.57
N LEU A 342 18.11 36.16 38.37
CA LEU A 342 19.02 35.67 37.34
C LEU A 342 19.56 36.86 36.54
N THR A 343 20.85 37.14 36.65
CA THR A 343 21.54 38.16 35.85
C THR A 343 22.17 37.51 34.62
N VAL A 344 21.96 38.07 33.45
CA VAL A 344 22.56 37.62 32.19
C VAL A 344 23.41 38.73 31.63
N VAL A 345 24.68 38.43 31.36
CA VAL A 345 25.71 39.40 30.95
C VAL A 345 26.31 39.00 29.61
N ALA A 346 26.13 39.86 28.61
CA ALA A 346 26.85 39.80 27.34
C ALA A 346 28.23 40.47 27.51
N ILE A 347 29.27 39.79 27.06
CA ILE A 347 30.65 40.28 27.04
C ILE A 347 31.00 40.67 25.60
N ASP A 348 31.68 41.81 25.43
CA ASP A 348 32.13 42.35 24.13
C ASP A 348 31.01 42.55 23.09
N GLU A 349 29.83 43.02 23.53
CA GLU A 349 28.65 43.25 22.67
C GLU A 349 28.96 44.18 21.49
N ALA A 350 28.98 43.63 20.27
CA ALA A 350 29.26 44.39 19.05
C ALA A 350 28.01 45.09 18.48
N PRO A 351 28.16 46.26 17.80
CA PRO A 351 27.02 46.96 17.19
C PRO A 351 26.25 46.08 16.19
N GLY A 352 24.93 46.04 16.34
CA GLY A 352 24.04 45.21 15.50
C GLY A 352 23.94 43.75 15.93
N VAL A 353 24.58 43.36 17.04
CA VAL A 353 24.33 42.09 17.71
C VAL A 353 23.16 42.25 18.68
N SER A 354 22.32 41.22 18.79
CA SER A 354 21.25 41.13 19.79
C SER A 354 21.11 39.70 20.29
N TRP A 355 20.49 39.51 21.45
CA TRP A 355 20.43 38.17 22.05
C TRP A 355 19.11 37.88 22.77
N SER A 356 18.81 36.58 22.87
CA SER A 356 17.63 36.03 23.51
C SER A 356 18.04 35.04 24.59
N LEU A 357 17.39 35.09 25.76
CA LEU A 357 17.47 34.04 26.77
C LEU A 357 16.26 33.12 26.62
N VAL A 358 16.52 31.82 26.52
CA VAL A 358 15.52 30.75 26.57
C VAL A 358 15.68 30.02 27.89
N ILE A 359 14.59 29.83 28.63
CA ILE A 359 14.54 29.05 29.88
C ILE A 359 13.50 27.94 29.71
N ASN A 360 13.90 26.69 29.96
CA ASN A 360 13.07 25.49 29.78
C ASN A 360 12.33 25.44 28.43
N GLY A 361 12.98 25.91 27.36
CA GLY A 361 12.40 25.98 26.01
C GLY A 361 11.54 27.22 25.70
N THR A 362 11.26 28.08 26.69
CA THR A 362 10.51 29.33 26.50
C THR A 362 11.45 30.54 26.41
N THR A 363 11.33 31.35 25.36
CA THR A 363 12.04 32.63 25.22
C THR A 363 11.53 33.64 26.26
N VAL A 364 12.34 33.92 27.28
CA VAL A 364 12.03 34.83 28.40
C VAL A 364 12.58 36.24 28.19
N ILE A 365 13.67 36.37 27.41
CA ILE A 365 14.22 37.63 26.91
C ILE A 365 14.37 37.46 25.41
N ASN A 366 13.90 38.43 24.62
CA ASN A 366 13.87 38.33 23.16
C ASN A 366 14.67 39.46 22.51
N LEU A 367 15.69 39.11 21.71
CA LEU A 367 16.47 39.96 20.81
C LEU A 367 16.81 41.34 21.38
N THR A 368 17.40 41.35 22.58
CA THR A 368 17.81 42.59 23.25
C THR A 368 19.25 42.96 22.90
N THR A 369 19.52 44.27 22.81
CA THR A 369 20.85 44.88 22.61
C THR A 369 21.33 45.51 23.92
N SER A 370 21.25 44.75 25.01
CA SER A 370 21.64 45.22 26.34
C SER A 370 22.67 44.27 26.92
N ALA A 371 23.85 44.81 27.22
CA ALA A 371 24.94 44.06 27.84
C ALA A 371 24.55 43.35 29.15
N VAL A 372 23.56 43.84 29.90
CA VAL A 372 23.06 43.19 31.12
C VAL A 372 21.53 43.18 31.14
N LYS A 373 20.94 42.05 31.49
CA LYS A 373 19.55 41.95 31.95
C LYS A 373 19.46 41.23 33.28
N VAL A 374 18.50 41.63 34.10
CA VAL A 374 18.11 40.92 35.33
C VAL A 374 16.69 40.40 35.13
N LEU A 375 16.53 39.09 35.30
CA LEU A 375 15.25 38.39 35.24
C LEU A 375 14.98 37.75 36.62
N PRO A 376 13.98 38.22 37.37
CA PRO A 376 13.53 37.48 38.54
C PRO A 376 12.97 36.11 38.09
N LEU A 377 13.40 35.03 38.73
CA LEU A 377 12.91 33.67 38.55
C LEU A 377 12.60 33.03 39.91
N PRO A 378 11.59 32.14 40.00
CA PRO A 378 11.33 31.35 41.20
C PRO A 378 12.55 30.51 41.62
N ALA A 379 12.57 30.08 42.88
CA ALA A 379 13.54 29.09 43.35
C ALA A 379 13.42 27.78 42.54
N GLY A 380 14.50 27.33 41.88
CA GLY A 380 14.47 26.08 41.13
C GLY A 380 15.62 25.83 40.14
N VAL A 381 15.61 24.64 39.55
CA VAL A 381 16.59 24.20 38.54
C VAL A 381 16.02 24.42 37.14
N TYR A 382 16.74 25.19 36.33
CA TYR A 382 16.32 25.59 34.99
C TYR A 382 17.34 25.15 33.94
N ARG A 383 16.87 24.61 32.82
CA ARG A 383 17.68 24.54 31.59
C ARG A 383 17.66 25.91 30.91
N TYR A 384 18.81 26.38 30.46
CA TYR A 384 18.93 27.65 29.75
C TYR A 384 19.68 27.50 28.43
N SER A 385 19.36 28.37 27.47
CA SER A 385 20.25 28.68 26.35
C SER A 385 20.18 30.17 26.01
N VAL A 386 21.33 30.74 25.65
CA VAL A 386 21.47 32.11 25.17
C VAL A 386 21.74 32.04 23.67
N VAL A 387 20.79 32.56 22.89
CA VAL A 387 20.87 32.60 21.44
C VAL A 387 21.23 34.01 21.01
N VAL A 388 22.35 34.16 20.28
CA VAL A 388 22.85 35.44 19.80
C VAL A 388 22.59 35.56 18.30
N TYR A 389 21.99 36.67 17.90
CA TYR A 389 21.78 37.07 16.52
C TYR A 389 22.82 38.11 16.11
N TYR A 390 23.68 37.75 15.16
CA TYR A 390 24.70 38.63 14.60
C TYR A 390 24.14 39.33 13.37
N GLY A 391 23.49 40.48 13.57
CA GLY A 391 22.84 41.25 12.49
C GLY A 391 23.71 41.50 11.25
N PRO A 392 24.99 41.91 11.38
CA PRO A 392 25.90 42.07 10.23
C PRO A 392 26.19 40.79 9.43
N LEU A 393 26.00 39.60 10.03
CA LEU A 393 26.20 38.29 9.40
C LEU A 393 24.87 37.61 9.01
N GLY A 394 23.73 38.10 9.52
CA GLY A 394 22.42 37.49 9.32
C GLY A 394 22.24 36.11 9.99
N THR A 395 23.08 35.76 10.98
CA THR A 395 23.15 34.41 11.57
C THR A 395 22.77 34.38 13.04
N TYR A 396 22.26 33.22 13.48
CA TYR A 396 22.00 32.90 14.88
C TYR A 396 23.00 31.85 15.37
N THR A 397 23.50 31.99 16.59
CA THR A 397 24.32 30.97 17.28
C THR A 397 23.86 30.77 18.71
N VAL A 398 24.14 29.60 19.29
CA VAL A 398 24.02 29.37 20.74
C VAL A 398 25.35 29.75 21.38
N ALA A 399 25.38 30.82 22.16
CA ALA A 399 26.61 31.33 22.76
C ALA A 399 26.88 30.76 24.16
N SER A 400 25.84 30.25 24.83
CA SER A 400 25.94 29.56 26.12
C SER A 400 24.69 28.73 26.35
N GLU A 401 24.81 27.50 26.85
CA GLU A 401 23.67 26.67 27.25
C GLU A 401 24.05 25.76 28.42
N GLY A 402 23.05 25.32 29.19
CA GLY A 402 23.29 24.42 30.31
C GLY A 402 22.13 24.32 31.29
N ILE A 403 22.47 24.00 32.55
CA ILE A 403 21.55 23.93 33.68
C ILE A 403 22.02 24.94 34.73
N ILE A 404 21.09 25.72 35.27
CA ILE A 404 21.34 26.70 36.34
C ILE A 404 20.38 26.47 37.50
N ASN A 405 20.92 26.40 38.72
CA ASN A 405 20.13 26.25 39.94
C ASN A 405 19.94 27.63 40.58
N VAL A 406 18.77 28.22 40.37
CA VAL A 406 18.39 29.54 40.88
C VAL A 406 17.86 29.35 42.30
N THR A 407 18.76 29.25 43.28
CA THR A 407 18.44 29.27 44.73
C THR A 407 19.03 30.50 45.44
N THR A 408 19.83 31.28 44.72
CA THR A 408 20.38 32.57 45.10
C THR A 408 20.46 33.44 43.84
N SER A 409 20.82 34.73 43.99
CA SER A 409 21.16 35.56 42.83
C SER A 409 22.26 34.91 42.00
N SER A 410 21.94 34.56 40.76
CA SER A 410 22.77 33.73 39.88
C SER A 410 23.15 34.48 38.61
N ILE A 411 24.27 34.12 37.96
CA ILE A 411 24.79 34.84 36.79
C ILE A 411 25.06 33.87 35.63
N ILE A 412 24.61 34.24 34.42
CA ILE A 412 25.03 33.65 33.14
C ILE A 412 25.90 34.68 32.40
N GLN A 413 27.04 34.25 31.89
CA GLN A 413 27.92 35.06 31.05
C GLN A 413 28.12 34.39 29.69
N PHE A 414 28.22 35.19 28.62
CA PHE A 414 28.46 34.74 27.25
C PHE A 414 29.09 35.85 26.43
N TYR A 415 29.81 35.51 25.35
CA TYR A 415 30.39 36.48 24.44
C TYR A 415 29.40 36.82 23.29
N ALA A 416 29.31 38.11 22.96
CA ALA A 416 28.45 38.67 21.91
C ALA A 416 29.25 39.54 20.91
N GLY A 417 30.57 39.30 20.82
CA GLY A 417 31.49 40.03 19.96
C GLY A 417 31.64 39.44 18.56
N LEU A 418 31.93 40.32 17.61
CA LEU A 418 32.44 39.97 16.29
C LEU A 418 33.93 40.26 16.23
N TYR A 419 34.70 39.29 15.74
CA TYR A 419 36.15 39.31 15.70
C TYR A 419 36.64 39.15 14.27
N SER A 420 37.70 39.88 13.93
CA SER A 420 38.29 39.85 12.59
C SER A 420 39.26 38.68 12.49
N LEU A 421 38.97 37.70 11.64
CA LEU A 421 39.96 36.71 11.23
C LEU A 421 40.54 37.15 9.88
N THR A 422 41.84 37.47 9.89
CA THR A 422 42.61 37.74 8.67
C THR A 422 43.49 36.54 8.35
N LEU A 423 43.51 36.12 7.10
CA LEU A 423 44.35 35.03 6.61
C LEU A 423 45.27 35.56 5.54
N GLU A 424 46.57 35.27 5.66
CA GLU A 424 47.59 35.71 4.70
C GLU A 424 48.22 34.50 4.01
N LEU A 425 47.93 34.33 2.72
CA LEU A 425 48.45 33.23 1.90
C LEU A 425 49.82 33.63 1.32
N GLN A 426 50.90 33.17 1.97
CA GLN A 426 52.28 33.47 1.57
C GLN A 426 52.84 32.43 0.59
N GLY A 427 53.59 32.87 -0.43
CA GLY A 427 54.27 31.98 -1.39
C GLY A 427 53.41 31.48 -2.55
N ALA A 428 52.10 31.75 -2.56
CA ALA A 428 51.22 31.43 -3.67
C ALA A 428 51.46 32.35 -4.89
N PRO A 429 51.41 31.81 -6.13
CA PRO A 429 51.39 32.63 -7.34
C PRO A 429 50.25 33.66 -7.35
N GLN A 430 50.53 34.88 -7.84
CA GLN A 430 49.56 35.97 -7.87
C GLN A 430 48.33 35.61 -8.72
N GLY A 431 47.14 36.06 -8.28
CA GLY A 431 45.87 35.86 -8.99
C GLY A 431 45.26 34.47 -8.86
N ILE A 432 45.91 33.52 -8.19
CA ILE A 432 45.30 32.23 -7.89
C ILE A 432 44.10 32.42 -6.95
N LYS A 433 42.97 31.80 -7.33
CA LYS A 433 41.77 31.79 -6.49
C LYS A 433 41.94 30.78 -5.35
N TRP A 434 41.69 31.22 -4.14
CA TRP A 434 41.71 30.41 -2.94
C TRP A 434 40.53 30.74 -2.02
N TYR A 435 40.27 29.84 -1.10
CA TYR A 435 39.03 29.74 -0.35
C TYR A 435 39.31 29.42 1.10
N LEU A 436 38.54 30.04 2.00
CA LEU A 436 38.41 29.60 3.37
C LEU A 436 37.11 28.82 3.53
N VAL A 437 37.23 27.59 4.02
CA VAL A 437 36.14 26.73 4.44
C VAL A 437 36.18 26.67 5.97
N LEU A 438 35.08 27.04 6.64
CA LEU A 438 34.89 26.86 8.08
C LEU A 438 33.76 25.88 8.33
N ASP A 439 33.99 24.89 9.19
CA ASP A 439 33.04 23.84 9.56
C ASP A 439 32.33 23.18 8.36
N GLY A 440 33.12 22.95 7.30
CA GLY A 440 32.68 22.33 6.05
C GLY A 440 31.97 23.26 5.07
N LYS A 441 31.78 24.54 5.40
CA LYS A 441 31.15 25.55 4.52
C LYS A 441 32.16 26.58 4.02
N GLU A 442 32.13 26.87 2.71
CA GLU A 442 32.82 28.03 2.14
C GLU A 442 32.28 29.34 2.78
N VAL A 443 33.17 30.11 3.40
CA VAL A 443 32.82 31.40 4.02
C VAL A 443 33.41 32.61 3.29
N ALA A 444 34.51 32.42 2.55
CA ALA A 444 35.13 33.46 1.74
C ALA A 444 36.00 32.85 0.62
N SER A 445 36.17 33.60 -0.46
CA SER A 445 37.19 33.35 -1.48
C SER A 445 37.85 34.64 -1.95
N SER A 446 39.08 34.54 -2.42
CA SER A 446 39.89 35.68 -2.88
C SER A 446 40.86 35.26 -3.99
N THR A 447 41.32 36.25 -4.76
CA THR A 447 42.47 36.14 -5.70
C THR A 447 43.65 37.00 -5.26
N LEU A 448 43.49 37.76 -4.18
CA LEU A 448 44.54 38.50 -3.47
C LEU A 448 45.13 37.60 -2.37
N PRO A 449 46.37 37.82 -1.91
CA PRO A 449 46.98 36.99 -0.86
C PRO A 449 46.34 37.16 0.53
N ILE A 450 45.26 37.93 0.67
CA ILE A 450 44.57 38.17 1.94
C ILE A 450 43.07 37.86 1.82
N ILE A 451 42.52 37.22 2.85
CA ILE A 451 41.09 37.14 3.17
C ILE A 451 40.89 37.72 4.56
N THR A 452 39.91 38.61 4.75
CA THR A 452 39.48 39.08 6.08
C THR A 452 37.98 38.86 6.21
N ILE A 453 37.56 38.22 7.30
CA ILE A 453 36.15 37.98 7.63
C ILE A 453 35.85 38.33 9.09
N GLN A 454 34.57 38.58 9.40
CA GLN A 454 34.08 38.73 10.77
C GLN A 454 33.44 37.42 11.23
N LEU A 455 33.80 36.96 12.42
CA LEU A 455 33.28 35.74 13.04
C LEU A 455 32.84 36.00 14.49
N PRO A 456 31.79 35.32 14.98
CA PRO A 456 31.54 35.19 16.41
C PRO A 456 32.74 34.59 17.18
N ALA A 457 32.76 34.74 18.50
CA ALA A 457 33.63 33.91 19.33
C ALA A 457 33.21 32.44 19.23
N GLY A 458 34.18 31.52 19.08
CA GLY A 458 33.87 30.10 18.93
C GLY A 458 35.05 29.23 18.49
N ASN A 459 34.85 27.91 18.57
CA ASN A 459 35.76 26.92 18.02
C ASN A 459 35.34 26.60 16.57
N TYR A 460 36.20 26.91 15.62
CA TYR A 460 35.99 26.64 14.19
C TYR A 460 36.99 25.59 13.71
N SER A 461 36.52 24.58 12.99
CA SER A 461 37.39 23.80 12.11
C SER A 461 37.60 24.56 10.81
N TYR A 462 38.83 24.63 10.31
CA TYR A 462 39.16 25.34 9.07
C TYR A 462 39.88 24.45 8.07
N VAL A 463 39.61 24.68 6.79
CA VAL A 463 40.38 24.17 5.66
C VAL A 463 40.61 25.33 4.70
N VAL A 464 41.85 25.52 4.26
CA VAL A 464 42.16 26.46 3.18
C VAL A 464 42.47 25.69 1.91
N THR A 465 41.68 25.98 0.88
CA THR A 465 41.77 25.31 -0.41
C THR A 465 42.19 26.30 -1.49
N VAL A 466 43.04 25.84 -2.40
CA VAL A 466 43.65 26.67 -3.45
C VAL A 466 43.37 26.02 -4.80
N TYR A 467 42.89 26.80 -5.77
CA TYR A 467 42.75 26.34 -7.15
C TYR A 467 44.15 26.20 -7.77
N TYR A 468 44.52 25.01 -8.21
CA TYR A 468 45.82 24.79 -8.85
C TYR A 468 45.65 24.55 -10.35
N PRO A 469 46.02 25.51 -11.22
CA PRO A 469 45.72 25.45 -12.66
C PRO A 469 46.25 24.20 -13.36
N LEU A 470 47.42 23.68 -12.95
CA LEU A 470 48.05 22.49 -13.55
C LEU A 470 47.17 21.23 -13.41
N LEU A 471 46.40 21.12 -12.33
CA LEU A 471 45.50 20.00 -12.06
C LEU A 471 44.02 20.35 -12.33
N SER A 472 43.74 21.59 -12.73
CA SER A 472 42.38 22.14 -12.89
C SER A 472 41.44 21.86 -11.71
N THR A 473 41.97 21.79 -10.49
CA THR A 473 41.24 21.33 -9.29
C THR A 473 41.63 22.10 -8.04
N TYR A 474 40.87 21.91 -6.96
CA TYR A 474 41.14 22.48 -5.65
C TYR A 474 41.97 21.54 -4.79
N ILE A 475 42.98 22.08 -4.12
CA ILE A 475 43.89 21.35 -3.25
C ILE A 475 43.78 21.93 -1.83
N ASN A 476 43.62 21.06 -0.84
CA ASN A 476 43.67 21.44 0.57
C ASN A 476 45.13 21.71 0.96
N VAL A 477 45.48 22.97 1.18
CA VAL A 477 46.87 23.38 1.50
C VAL A 477 47.14 23.30 3.00
N THR A 478 46.14 23.60 3.83
CA THR A 478 46.20 23.41 5.28
C THR A 478 44.82 23.18 5.85
N SER A 479 44.75 22.53 7.02
CA SER A 479 43.53 22.38 7.81
C SER A 479 43.86 22.31 9.29
N GLY A 480 42.91 22.69 10.14
CA GLY A 480 43.10 22.67 11.58
C GLY A 480 41.85 23.06 12.37
N ARG A 481 42.06 23.42 13.63
CA ARG A 481 41.05 24.06 14.49
C ARG A 481 41.58 25.38 15.00
N LEU A 482 40.68 26.34 15.13
CA LEU A 482 40.95 27.70 15.59
C LEU A 482 39.93 28.06 16.67
N PHE A 483 40.36 28.71 17.74
CA PHE A 483 39.47 29.27 18.75
C PHE A 483 39.49 30.79 18.65
N ILE A 484 38.44 31.36 18.07
CA ILE A 484 38.27 32.81 17.98
C ILE A 484 37.74 33.31 19.34
N ASN A 485 38.56 34.12 20.01
CA ASN A 485 38.18 34.93 21.18
C ASN A 485 38.73 36.37 21.09
N GLY A 486 39.29 36.73 19.94
CA GLY A 486 39.99 37.97 19.63
C GLY A 486 40.13 38.10 18.11
N SER A 487 40.50 39.29 17.63
CA SER A 487 40.84 39.45 16.21
C SER A 487 42.26 38.92 15.98
N GLU A 488 42.43 38.00 15.02
CA GLU A 488 43.67 37.26 14.78
C GLU A 488 44.09 37.28 13.32
N THR A 489 45.40 37.11 13.09
CA THR A 489 45.99 36.93 11.75
C THR A 489 46.65 35.56 11.65
N LEU A 490 46.14 34.72 10.75
CA LEU A 490 46.68 33.39 10.46
C LEU A 490 47.49 33.41 9.16
N VAL A 491 48.82 33.30 9.28
CA VAL A 491 49.70 33.17 8.11
C VAL A 491 49.68 31.73 7.60
N ILE A 492 49.40 31.54 6.32
CA ILE A 492 49.30 30.24 5.66
C ILE A 492 50.41 30.14 4.61
N PRO A 493 51.46 29.34 4.86
CA PRO A 493 52.49 29.11 3.86
C PRO A 493 51.98 28.17 2.76
N PHE A 494 52.14 28.60 1.51
CA PHE A 494 51.95 27.80 0.31
C PHE A 494 53.32 27.32 -0.17
N TYR A 495 53.79 26.18 0.34
CA TYR A 495 55.01 25.55 -0.16
C TYR A 495 54.74 24.77 -1.45
N ARG A 496 55.70 24.86 -2.38
CA ARG A 496 55.76 24.08 -3.62
C ARG A 496 57.00 23.20 -3.57
N TYR A 497 56.80 21.91 -3.79
CA TYR A 497 57.85 20.90 -3.71
C TYR A 497 58.06 20.23 -5.06
N GLY A 498 59.34 19.98 -5.39
CA GLY A 498 59.74 19.19 -6.55
C GLY A 498 59.41 17.72 -6.33
N VAL A 499 58.85 17.09 -7.36
CA VAL A 499 58.64 15.65 -7.42
C VAL A 499 59.41 15.10 -8.61
N ASP A 500 60.39 14.24 -8.34
CA ASP A 500 61.21 13.57 -9.35
C ASP A 500 60.82 12.10 -9.43
N VAL A 501 60.30 11.66 -10.57
CA VAL A 501 60.00 10.25 -10.84
C VAL A 501 61.17 9.65 -11.60
N LEU A 502 61.87 8.68 -11.00
CA LEU A 502 63.08 8.04 -11.53
C LEU A 502 62.79 6.63 -12.07
N PHE A 503 63.23 6.36 -13.30
CA PHE A 503 63.05 5.07 -13.98
C PHE A 503 64.39 4.29 -13.99
N PRO A 504 64.53 3.17 -13.25
CA PRO A 504 65.83 2.50 -13.06
C PRO A 504 66.43 1.89 -14.33
N SER A 505 65.58 1.37 -15.20
CA SER A 505 65.95 0.82 -16.52
C SER A 505 65.48 1.77 -17.62
N LYS A 506 66.23 1.83 -18.73
CA LYS A 506 65.91 2.67 -19.89
C LYS A 506 65.55 1.80 -21.10
N PRO A 507 64.27 1.44 -21.29
CA PRO A 507 63.80 0.91 -22.56
C PRO A 507 63.97 1.98 -23.63
N GLN A 508 64.45 1.61 -24.83
CA GLN A 508 64.26 2.48 -25.99
C GLN A 508 62.79 2.42 -26.42
N ASN A 509 62.22 3.57 -26.80
CA ASN A 509 60.86 3.70 -27.35
C ASN A 509 59.69 3.39 -26.40
N VAL A 510 59.89 3.46 -25.07
CA VAL A 510 58.78 3.58 -24.10
C VAL A 510 58.61 5.05 -23.73
N THR A 511 57.38 5.55 -23.88
CA THR A 511 56.97 6.86 -23.35
C THR A 511 56.35 6.66 -21.98
N TRP A 512 56.83 7.44 -21.01
CA TRP A 512 56.30 7.52 -19.66
C TRP A 512 55.33 8.69 -19.54
N GLU A 513 54.18 8.45 -18.92
CA GLU A 513 53.23 9.47 -18.48
C GLU A 513 53.11 9.41 -16.95
N VAL A 514 53.23 10.56 -16.27
CA VAL A 514 52.91 10.67 -14.85
C VAL A 514 51.58 11.40 -14.72
N LEU A 515 50.62 10.75 -14.07
CA LEU A 515 49.32 11.31 -13.76
C LEU A 515 49.23 11.61 -12.25
N VAL A 516 48.70 12.79 -11.93
CA VAL A 516 48.42 13.23 -10.57
C VAL A 516 46.91 13.47 -10.48
N ASN A 517 46.24 12.74 -9.60
CA ASN A 517 44.78 12.70 -9.49
C ASN A 517 44.08 12.43 -10.85
N GLY A 518 44.71 11.62 -11.72
CA GLY A 518 44.21 11.30 -13.06
C GLY A 518 44.52 12.35 -14.15
N ILE A 519 45.19 13.46 -13.82
CA ILE A 519 45.63 14.49 -14.78
C ILE A 519 47.09 14.26 -15.15
N LYS A 520 47.41 14.17 -16.44
CA LYS A 520 48.80 14.05 -16.92
C LYS A 520 49.58 15.34 -16.62
N VAL A 521 50.59 15.24 -15.75
CA VAL A 521 51.45 16.37 -15.33
C VAL A 521 52.84 16.35 -15.95
N ALA A 522 53.31 15.19 -16.39
CA ALA A 522 54.58 15.02 -17.08
C ALA A 522 54.50 13.88 -18.10
N GLU A 523 55.22 14.02 -19.21
CA GLU A 523 55.35 13.01 -20.26
C GLU A 523 56.76 13.04 -20.84
N GLY A 524 57.33 11.88 -21.20
CA GLY A 524 58.57 11.82 -21.97
C GLY A 524 59.25 10.46 -21.97
N THR A 525 60.43 10.41 -22.60
CA THR A 525 61.29 9.21 -22.74
C THR A 525 62.56 9.30 -21.90
N SER A 526 62.65 10.30 -21.02
CA SER A 526 63.78 10.55 -20.12
C SER A 526 63.84 9.55 -18.96
N GLN A 527 65.04 9.32 -18.41
CA GLN A 527 65.25 8.47 -17.22
C GLN A 527 64.70 9.08 -15.92
N ALA A 528 64.35 10.37 -15.93
CA ALA A 528 63.55 11.01 -14.89
C ALA A 528 62.51 11.93 -15.51
N LEU A 529 61.35 12.05 -14.86
CA LEU A 529 60.35 13.08 -15.13
C LEU A 529 60.14 13.91 -13.86
N SER A 530 60.35 15.22 -13.98
CA SER A 530 60.29 16.18 -12.86
C SER A 530 59.12 17.13 -13.02
N PHE A 531 58.38 17.37 -11.94
CA PHE A 531 57.31 18.36 -11.89
C PHE A 531 57.24 19.00 -10.49
N THR A 532 56.35 19.99 -10.31
CA THR A 532 56.19 20.70 -9.03
C THR A 532 54.73 20.73 -8.62
N LEU A 533 54.46 20.29 -7.39
CA LEU A 533 53.14 20.34 -6.78
C LEU A 533 53.18 21.18 -5.49
N PRO A 534 52.05 21.78 -5.07
CA PRO A 534 51.89 22.31 -3.72
C PRO A 534 52.00 21.20 -2.68
N GLN A 535 52.22 21.55 -1.41
CA GLN A 535 52.04 20.59 -0.32
C GLN A 535 50.62 20.01 -0.33
N GLY A 536 50.47 18.72 -0.04
CA GLY A 536 49.17 18.04 -0.06
C GLY A 536 49.26 16.54 -0.30
N ILE A 537 48.11 15.87 -0.30
CA ILE A 537 47.99 14.43 -0.60
C ILE A 537 47.49 14.26 -2.04
N TYR A 538 48.18 13.43 -2.81
CA TYR A 538 47.92 13.20 -4.23
C TYR A 538 47.92 11.72 -4.55
N LYS A 539 46.98 11.25 -5.37
CA LYS A 539 47.12 9.96 -6.04
C LYS A 539 48.07 10.13 -7.23
N VAL A 540 49.21 9.46 -7.23
CA VAL A 540 50.20 9.51 -8.31
C VAL A 540 50.22 8.17 -9.02
N GLU A 541 50.11 8.21 -10.35
CA GLU A 541 50.10 7.03 -11.22
C GLU A 541 51.15 7.19 -12.30
N VAL A 542 51.88 6.12 -12.58
CA VAL A 542 52.89 6.08 -13.64
C VAL A 542 52.43 5.07 -14.67
N VAL A 543 52.26 5.56 -15.89
CA VAL A 543 51.79 4.83 -17.05
C VAL A 543 52.94 4.73 -18.06
N ALA A 544 53.13 3.52 -18.60
CA ALA A 544 54.03 3.27 -19.71
C ALA A 544 53.19 2.96 -20.96
N PHE A 545 53.48 3.62 -22.09
CA PHE A 545 53.02 3.12 -23.37
C PHE A 545 53.93 1.96 -23.79
N LEU A 546 53.41 0.73 -23.69
CA LEU A 546 54.14 -0.47 -24.07
C LEU A 546 53.91 -0.79 -25.56
N GLN A 547 54.89 -1.45 -26.18
CA GLN A 547 54.70 -2.03 -27.53
C GLN A 547 53.95 -3.38 -27.46
N VAL A 548 54.10 -4.10 -26.34
CA VAL A 548 53.48 -5.40 -26.08
C VAL A 548 53.00 -5.44 -24.61
N PRO A 549 51.68 -5.37 -24.34
CA PRO A 549 50.61 -5.05 -25.29
C PRO A 549 50.76 -3.62 -25.84
N ARG A 550 50.23 -3.35 -27.02
CA ARG A 550 50.34 -2.04 -27.70
C ARG A 550 49.39 -0.99 -27.09
N ALA A 551 49.58 -0.67 -25.81
CA ALA A 551 48.65 0.08 -24.98
C ALA A 551 49.35 0.84 -23.84
N ASN A 552 48.65 1.83 -23.29
CA ASN A 552 49.00 2.44 -21.99
C ASN A 552 48.73 1.42 -20.87
N VAL A 553 49.75 1.13 -20.07
CA VAL A 553 49.68 0.26 -18.90
C VAL A 553 50.11 1.05 -17.67
N THR A 554 49.25 1.16 -16.66
CA THR A 554 49.62 1.68 -15.34
C THR A 554 50.56 0.68 -14.67
N VAL A 555 51.84 1.03 -14.55
CA VAL A 555 52.85 0.15 -13.95
C VAL A 555 53.04 0.41 -12.45
N TRP A 556 52.61 1.58 -11.96
CA TRP A 556 52.66 1.94 -10.55
C TRP A 556 51.56 2.94 -10.20
N SER A 557 51.01 2.86 -9.00
CA SER A 557 49.97 3.75 -8.46
C SER A 557 50.12 3.81 -6.94
N SER A 558 50.14 5.00 -6.34
CA SER A 558 50.20 5.19 -4.89
C SER A 558 49.69 6.55 -4.44
N GLU A 559 49.47 6.72 -3.14
CA GLU A 559 49.18 8.01 -2.53
C GLU A 559 50.47 8.66 -2.02
N LEU A 560 50.78 9.84 -2.57
CA LEU A 560 51.91 10.68 -2.19
C LEU A 560 51.43 11.77 -1.23
N ASN A 561 51.84 11.69 0.03
CA ASN A 561 51.73 12.80 0.98
C ASN A 561 52.96 13.71 0.86
N LEU A 562 52.82 14.81 0.13
CA LEU A 562 53.93 15.68 -0.27
C LEU A 562 54.18 16.78 0.77
N THR A 563 55.13 16.53 1.67
CA THR A 563 55.57 17.46 2.74
C THR A 563 56.96 18.08 2.51
N GLY A 564 57.63 17.68 1.43
CA GLY A 564 58.98 18.13 1.04
C GLY A 564 59.34 17.66 -0.37
N ASN A 565 60.47 18.11 -0.92
CA ASN A 565 60.96 17.60 -2.20
C ASN A 565 61.11 16.08 -2.13
N THR A 566 60.54 15.36 -3.10
CA THR A 566 60.40 13.89 -3.04
C THR A 566 60.85 13.25 -4.34
N THR A 567 61.67 12.21 -4.24
CA THR A 567 62.04 11.35 -5.37
C THR A 567 61.30 10.01 -5.26
N ILE A 568 60.61 9.60 -6.32
CA ILE A 568 59.90 8.32 -6.41
C ILE A 568 60.64 7.44 -7.41
N THR A 569 61.28 6.38 -6.93
CA THR A 569 61.94 5.39 -7.79
C THR A 569 60.94 4.31 -8.19
N MET A 570 60.73 4.11 -9.50
CA MET A 570 59.78 3.12 -10.00
C MET A 570 60.26 1.68 -9.77
N PRO A 571 59.49 0.80 -9.11
CA PRO A 571 59.89 -0.58 -8.80
C PRO A 571 59.64 -1.53 -9.99
N VAL A 572 60.05 -1.12 -11.20
CA VAL A 572 59.78 -1.85 -12.45
C VAL A 572 61.07 -2.18 -13.18
N GLN A 573 61.17 -3.40 -13.70
CA GLN A 573 62.29 -3.84 -14.52
C GLN A 573 61.80 -4.27 -15.91
N PHE A 574 62.60 -3.91 -16.91
CA PHE A 574 62.46 -4.34 -18.29
C PHE A 574 63.66 -5.21 -18.66
N TYR A 575 63.41 -6.19 -19.51
CA TYR A 575 64.42 -7.11 -20.01
C TYR A 575 64.35 -7.19 -21.54
N SER A 576 65.52 -7.13 -22.17
CA SER A 576 65.66 -7.24 -23.62
C SER A 576 65.51 -8.70 -24.05
N VAL A 577 64.49 -9.02 -24.84
CA VAL A 577 64.26 -10.37 -25.38
C VAL A 577 64.39 -10.36 -26.90
N SER A 578 65.40 -11.08 -27.41
CA SER A 578 65.66 -11.22 -28.85
C SER A 578 65.02 -12.50 -29.40
N PHE A 579 64.20 -12.37 -30.44
CA PHE A 579 63.48 -13.44 -31.11
C PHE A 579 64.10 -13.71 -32.47
N ILE A 580 64.74 -14.87 -32.65
CA ILE A 580 65.50 -15.23 -33.86
C ILE A 580 64.80 -16.39 -34.59
N PRO A 581 64.51 -16.28 -35.90
CA PRO A 581 63.94 -17.38 -36.67
C PRO A 581 65.03 -18.41 -37.04
N ALA A 582 64.81 -19.67 -36.69
CA ALA A 582 65.61 -20.82 -37.11
C ALA A 582 64.82 -21.63 -38.17
N SER A 583 65.50 -22.27 -39.11
CA SER A 583 64.89 -23.09 -40.20
C SER A 583 63.86 -22.37 -41.10
N PHE A 584 63.87 -21.03 -41.15
CA PHE A 584 62.96 -20.22 -41.96
C PHE A 584 63.24 -20.31 -43.48
N PRO A 585 62.24 -20.63 -44.35
CA PRO A 585 62.45 -20.81 -45.79
C PRO A 585 62.59 -19.52 -46.61
N GLY A 586 62.37 -18.34 -45.99
CA GLY A 586 62.49 -17.03 -46.63
C GLY A 586 61.17 -16.23 -46.69
N GLY A 587 61.27 -14.91 -46.89
CA GLY A 587 60.12 -13.99 -46.91
C GLY A 587 59.98 -13.14 -45.65
N SER A 588 58.74 -12.83 -45.27
CA SER A 588 58.37 -12.09 -44.04
C SER A 588 57.56 -12.98 -43.09
N TRP A 589 57.68 -12.73 -41.78
CA TRP A 589 56.93 -13.45 -40.74
C TRP A 589 56.45 -12.48 -39.65
N TRP A 590 55.54 -12.93 -38.78
CA TRP A 590 55.05 -12.14 -37.64
C TRP A 590 55.28 -12.88 -36.32
N LEU A 591 55.71 -12.13 -35.31
CA LEU A 591 55.81 -12.58 -33.93
C LEU A 591 54.53 -12.15 -33.19
N VAL A 592 53.76 -13.10 -32.66
CA VAL A 592 52.56 -12.81 -31.85
C VAL A 592 52.90 -13.05 -30.39
N ILE A 593 52.83 -12.01 -29.56
CA ILE A 593 53.06 -12.09 -28.12
C ILE A 593 51.78 -11.70 -27.37
N ASN A 594 51.21 -12.60 -26.57
CA ASN A 594 49.93 -12.39 -25.85
C ASN A 594 48.86 -11.73 -26.75
N ASN A 595 48.66 -12.28 -27.95
CA ASN A 595 47.75 -11.81 -29.01
C ASN A 595 48.13 -10.47 -29.69
N THR A 596 49.24 -9.82 -29.32
CA THR A 596 49.77 -8.62 -30.01
C THR A 596 50.75 -9.04 -31.09
N ALA A 597 50.45 -8.73 -32.36
CA ALA A 597 51.34 -9.02 -33.49
C ALA A 597 52.41 -7.94 -33.67
N VAL A 598 53.66 -8.37 -33.82
CA VAL A 598 54.86 -7.57 -34.08
C VAL A 598 55.46 -8.06 -35.39
N GLY A 599 55.43 -7.20 -36.42
CA GLY A 599 55.93 -7.50 -37.75
C GLY A 599 55.28 -6.65 -38.85
N PRO A 600 55.58 -6.89 -40.14
CA PRO A 600 56.41 -7.99 -40.64
C PRO A 600 57.87 -7.91 -40.19
N LEU A 601 58.45 -9.06 -39.88
CA LEU A 601 59.83 -9.25 -39.46
C LEU A 601 60.65 -9.92 -40.56
N GLY A 602 61.92 -9.52 -40.65
CA GLY A 602 62.89 -10.09 -41.58
C GLY A 602 63.60 -11.32 -41.03
N PRO A 603 64.56 -11.89 -41.79
CA PRO A 603 65.30 -13.10 -41.41
C PRO A 603 66.26 -12.91 -40.22
N GLN A 604 66.53 -11.67 -39.81
CA GLN A 604 67.43 -11.35 -38.68
C GLN A 604 66.74 -11.35 -37.31
N GLY A 605 65.42 -11.53 -37.26
CA GLY A 605 64.66 -11.48 -36.00
C GLY A 605 64.26 -10.07 -35.55
N THR A 606 63.94 -9.95 -34.26
CA THR A 606 63.66 -8.67 -33.58
C THR A 606 64.07 -8.74 -32.11
N THR A 607 64.32 -7.60 -31.47
CA THR A 607 64.52 -7.49 -30.02
C THR A 607 63.47 -6.56 -29.43
N LEU A 608 62.82 -6.99 -28.35
CA LEU A 608 61.78 -6.24 -27.65
C LEU A 608 62.15 -6.07 -26.18
N GLU A 609 61.93 -4.88 -25.64
CA GLU A 609 61.96 -4.63 -24.20
C GLU A 609 60.61 -5.06 -23.62
N LEU A 610 60.62 -6.12 -22.81
CA LEU A 610 59.43 -6.66 -22.15
C LEU A 610 59.52 -6.40 -20.64
N LEU A 611 58.37 -6.18 -20.01
CA LEU A 611 58.26 -6.08 -18.55
C LEU A 611 58.55 -7.47 -17.93
N GLU A 612 58.95 -7.52 -16.66
CA GLU A 612 58.98 -8.78 -15.92
C GLU A 612 57.59 -9.46 -15.92
N GLY A 613 57.52 -10.73 -16.33
CA GLY A 613 56.23 -11.44 -16.45
C GLY A 613 56.24 -12.66 -17.36
N VAL A 614 55.05 -13.24 -17.59
CA VAL A 614 54.87 -14.44 -18.41
C VAL A 614 54.14 -14.11 -19.71
N TYR A 615 54.71 -14.56 -20.83
CA TYR A 615 54.24 -14.24 -22.18
C TYR A 615 54.06 -15.51 -23.01
N ARG A 616 52.94 -15.64 -23.72
CA ARG A 616 52.74 -16.62 -24.79
C ARG A 616 53.28 -16.04 -26.10
N VAL A 617 54.11 -16.79 -26.80
CA VAL A 617 54.79 -16.37 -28.03
C VAL A 617 54.52 -17.36 -29.16
N THR A 618 54.22 -16.86 -30.36
CA THR A 618 53.96 -17.67 -31.56
C THR A 618 54.58 -17.01 -32.79
N ALA A 619 55.31 -17.77 -33.61
CA ALA A 619 55.74 -17.30 -34.94
C ALA A 619 54.73 -17.73 -36.02
N VAL A 620 54.39 -16.82 -36.93
CA VAL A 620 53.42 -17.06 -38.01
C VAL A 620 54.04 -16.67 -39.35
N TYR A 621 54.02 -17.60 -40.31
CA TYR A 621 54.40 -17.37 -41.71
C TYR A 621 53.17 -17.45 -42.62
N TYR A 622 53.14 -16.59 -43.64
CA TYR A 622 52.04 -16.43 -44.57
C TYR A 622 52.55 -16.49 -46.01
N ASP A 623 52.20 -17.54 -46.76
CA ASP A 623 52.61 -17.66 -48.17
C ASP A 623 51.57 -17.00 -49.09
N TYR A 624 51.95 -15.86 -49.66
CA TYR A 624 51.04 -14.93 -50.32
C TYR A 624 50.36 -15.41 -51.63
N PRO A 625 50.82 -16.46 -52.35
CA PRO A 625 50.08 -17.03 -53.49
C PRO A 625 49.00 -18.04 -53.12
N LEU A 626 49.03 -18.63 -51.91
CA LEU A 626 48.23 -19.81 -51.56
C LEU A 626 47.26 -19.61 -50.38
N GLY A 627 47.42 -18.56 -49.57
CA GLY A 627 46.51 -18.28 -48.45
C GLY A 627 46.55 -19.31 -47.31
N ILE A 628 47.61 -20.14 -47.25
CA ILE A 628 47.82 -21.15 -46.22
C ILE A 628 48.66 -20.55 -45.09
N ASN A 629 48.12 -20.54 -43.88
CA ASN A 629 48.86 -20.20 -42.67
C ASN A 629 49.79 -21.37 -42.27
N VAL A 630 51.09 -21.11 -42.16
CA VAL A 630 52.02 -22.02 -41.48
C VAL A 630 52.37 -21.42 -40.13
N THR A 631 51.71 -21.92 -39.09
CA THR A 631 51.98 -21.56 -37.69
C THR A 631 53.08 -22.45 -37.12
N ALA A 632 54.11 -21.84 -36.52
CA ALA A 632 55.02 -22.56 -35.64
C ALA A 632 54.31 -22.95 -34.33
N THR A 633 54.93 -23.84 -33.55
CA THR A 633 54.45 -24.15 -32.19
C THR A 633 54.42 -22.89 -31.32
N SER A 634 53.37 -22.74 -30.52
CA SER A 634 53.27 -21.62 -29.57
C SER A 634 53.94 -22.00 -28.25
N GLU A 635 54.83 -21.14 -27.77
CA GLU A 635 55.60 -21.33 -26.54
C GLU A 635 55.10 -20.39 -25.43
N ILE A 636 55.46 -20.69 -24.18
CA ILE A 636 55.24 -19.80 -23.04
C ILE A 636 56.62 -19.51 -22.46
N ILE A 637 56.98 -18.23 -22.37
CA ILE A 637 58.24 -17.76 -21.80
C ILE A 637 57.99 -16.98 -20.52
N SER A 638 58.92 -17.11 -19.57
CA SER A 638 58.98 -16.30 -18.36
C SER A 638 60.12 -15.30 -18.51
N VAL A 639 59.79 -14.02 -18.57
CA VAL A 639 60.75 -12.92 -18.70
C VAL A 639 61.14 -12.45 -17.30
N SER A 640 62.33 -12.84 -16.87
CA SER A 640 62.98 -12.41 -15.61
C SER A 640 64.48 -12.13 -15.78
N SER A 641 64.97 -12.19 -17.02
CA SER A 641 66.31 -11.78 -17.43
C SER A 641 66.33 -11.55 -18.95
N SER A 642 67.25 -10.70 -19.43
CA SER A 642 67.44 -10.50 -20.87
C SER A 642 67.91 -11.80 -21.54
N SER A 643 67.30 -12.17 -22.67
CA SER A 643 67.43 -13.53 -23.23
C SER A 643 67.26 -13.57 -24.76
N VAL A 644 67.65 -14.70 -25.37
CA VAL A 644 67.52 -14.95 -26.81
C VAL A 644 66.69 -16.22 -27.02
N LEU A 645 65.62 -16.14 -27.80
CA LEU A 645 64.70 -17.23 -28.11
C LEU A 645 64.76 -17.59 -29.60
N SER A 646 64.94 -18.86 -29.92
CA SER A 646 65.05 -19.38 -31.30
C SER A 646 63.77 -20.11 -31.72
N LEU A 647 63.13 -19.68 -32.81
CA LEU A 647 61.79 -20.11 -33.24
C LEU A 647 61.88 -21.01 -34.50
N GLN A 648 61.30 -22.23 -34.49
CA GLN A 648 61.46 -23.24 -35.56
C GLN A 648 60.25 -23.32 -36.53
N PHE A 649 60.49 -23.66 -37.81
CA PHE A 649 59.47 -23.87 -38.86
C PHE A 649 59.49 -25.31 -39.43
N SER A 650 58.46 -25.73 -40.20
CA SER A 650 58.27 -27.10 -40.72
C SER A 650 58.16 -27.20 -42.27
N ALA A 651 58.42 -28.40 -42.86
CA ALA A 651 58.77 -28.58 -44.29
C ALA A 651 57.67 -29.18 -45.24
N ILE A 652 57.85 -29.05 -46.57
CA ILE A 652 56.82 -29.14 -47.67
C ILE A 652 57.20 -30.16 -48.80
N ARG A 653 56.23 -30.71 -49.60
CA ARG A 653 56.39 -31.71 -50.72
C ARG A 653 55.85 -31.20 -52.10
N GLN A 654 55.79 -32.06 -53.17
CA GLN A 654 55.29 -31.76 -54.56
C GLN A 654 54.40 -32.88 -55.22
N ALA A 655 53.58 -32.54 -56.23
CA ALA A 655 52.67 -33.43 -56.99
C ALA A 655 52.41 -33.00 -58.48
N HIS A 656 51.99 -33.93 -59.35
CA HIS A 656 51.74 -33.76 -60.80
C HIS A 656 50.37 -34.33 -61.30
N VAL A 657 49.76 -33.72 -62.33
CA VAL A 657 48.45 -34.12 -62.91
C VAL A 657 48.45 -34.08 -64.45
N MET A 658 47.74 -35.01 -65.09
CA MET A 658 47.59 -35.16 -66.55
C MET A 658 46.15 -35.56 -66.96
N VAL A 659 45.57 -34.94 -67.99
CA VAL A 659 44.18 -35.17 -68.46
C VAL A 659 44.12 -35.25 -69.99
N THR A 660 43.34 -36.19 -70.54
CA THR A 660 43.28 -36.48 -71.99
C THR A 660 41.84 -36.58 -72.54
N GLY A 661 41.68 -36.40 -73.86
CA GLY A 661 40.42 -36.68 -74.57
C GLY A 661 39.29 -35.66 -74.42
N LEU A 662 39.56 -34.44 -73.93
CA LEU A 662 38.54 -33.39 -73.71
C LEU A 662 37.84 -32.94 -75.02
N PRO A 663 36.49 -32.99 -75.10
CA PRO A 663 35.74 -32.38 -76.19
C PRO A 663 35.87 -30.85 -76.22
N SER A 664 35.61 -30.24 -77.37
CA SER A 664 35.63 -28.78 -77.53
C SER A 664 34.62 -28.11 -76.58
N GLY A 665 35.08 -27.12 -75.82
CA GLY A 665 34.27 -26.39 -74.83
C GLY A 665 34.31 -26.94 -73.40
N VAL A 666 35.02 -28.04 -73.13
CA VAL A 666 35.16 -28.62 -71.77
C VAL A 666 36.45 -28.12 -71.09
N ARG A 667 36.39 -27.85 -69.77
CA ARG A 667 37.54 -27.46 -68.91
C ARG A 667 37.60 -28.31 -67.63
N TRP A 668 38.71 -28.32 -66.90
CA TRP A 668 38.85 -29.06 -65.64
C TRP A 668 39.57 -28.31 -64.51
N GLU A 669 39.18 -28.53 -63.25
CA GLU A 669 39.83 -28.01 -62.02
C GLU A 669 40.27 -29.15 -61.08
N LEU A 670 41.24 -28.86 -60.18
CA LEU A 670 41.67 -29.77 -59.10
C LEU A 670 41.39 -29.14 -57.73
N ILE A 671 40.67 -29.87 -56.90
CA ILE A 671 40.39 -29.52 -55.50
C ILE A 671 41.21 -30.43 -54.59
N VAL A 672 41.81 -29.88 -53.52
CA VAL A 672 42.51 -30.63 -52.46
C VAL A 672 41.99 -30.17 -51.10
N ASN A 673 41.57 -31.12 -50.25
CA ASN A 673 40.90 -30.90 -48.96
C ASN A 673 39.75 -29.86 -49.03
N GLY A 674 38.96 -29.89 -50.10
CA GLY A 674 37.83 -28.96 -50.32
C GLY A 674 38.23 -27.57 -50.80
N THR A 675 39.53 -27.28 -50.98
CA THR A 675 40.05 -26.00 -51.49
C THR A 675 40.53 -26.15 -52.93
N VAL A 676 40.27 -25.18 -53.80
CA VAL A 676 40.75 -25.22 -55.20
C VAL A 676 42.27 -25.08 -55.22
N ALA A 677 42.97 -26.13 -55.66
CA ALA A 677 44.43 -26.18 -55.77
C ALA A 677 44.90 -25.80 -57.18
N LEU A 678 44.09 -26.09 -58.21
CA LEU A 678 44.22 -25.53 -59.56
C LEU A 678 42.84 -25.12 -60.08
N PRO A 679 42.64 -23.87 -60.51
CA PRO A 679 41.37 -23.41 -61.09
C PRO A 679 41.16 -23.98 -62.50
N PHE A 680 39.92 -23.89 -62.99
CA PHE A 680 39.49 -24.43 -64.29
C PHE A 680 40.41 -24.06 -65.46
N THR A 681 41.10 -25.06 -66.00
CA THR A 681 42.04 -24.95 -67.12
C THR A 681 41.63 -25.84 -68.30
N SER A 682 42.16 -25.51 -69.48
CA SER A 682 42.14 -26.36 -70.68
C SER A 682 43.50 -26.99 -70.97
N ALA A 683 44.51 -26.75 -70.12
CA ALA A 683 45.82 -27.37 -70.24
C ALA A 683 45.75 -28.87 -69.88
N PRO A 684 46.47 -29.76 -70.59
CA PRO A 684 46.45 -31.18 -70.28
C PRO A 684 47.28 -31.56 -69.05
N ASN A 685 48.29 -30.77 -68.64
CA ASN A 685 49.26 -31.11 -67.59
C ASN A 685 49.43 -29.99 -66.55
N ALA A 686 49.70 -30.32 -65.27
CA ALA A 686 50.02 -29.36 -64.21
C ALA A 686 50.92 -29.94 -63.08
N THR A 687 51.52 -29.08 -62.23
CA THR A 687 52.43 -29.45 -61.12
C THR A 687 52.33 -28.45 -59.95
N LEU A 688 52.36 -28.91 -58.70
CA LEU A 688 52.10 -28.12 -57.48
C LEU A 688 52.92 -28.56 -56.24
N PRO A 689 53.21 -27.67 -55.27
CA PRO A 689 53.65 -28.05 -53.93
C PRO A 689 52.46 -28.43 -53.02
N LEU A 690 52.66 -29.35 -52.06
CA LEU A 690 51.64 -29.81 -51.09
C LEU A 690 52.22 -30.07 -49.69
N PRO A 691 51.42 -29.96 -48.61
CA PRO A 691 51.81 -30.35 -47.24
C PRO A 691 52.25 -31.81 -47.10
N SER A 692 52.93 -32.13 -45.99
CA SER A 692 53.53 -33.46 -45.76
C SER A 692 52.58 -34.53 -45.20
N THR A 693 51.31 -34.19 -44.95
CA THR A 693 50.23 -35.05 -44.42
C THR A 693 49.38 -35.68 -45.54
N PRO A 694 48.62 -36.77 -45.28
CA PRO A 694 47.64 -37.28 -46.24
C PRO A 694 46.50 -36.27 -46.49
N LEU A 695 46.03 -36.20 -47.73
CA LEU A 695 45.02 -35.24 -48.22
C LEU A 695 44.00 -35.96 -49.11
N VAL A 696 42.81 -35.39 -49.28
CA VAL A 696 41.80 -35.84 -50.25
C VAL A 696 41.83 -34.90 -51.46
N TYR A 697 41.79 -35.43 -52.68
CA TYR A 697 41.71 -34.63 -53.90
C TYR A 697 40.49 -35.01 -54.77
N GLN A 698 40.05 -34.10 -55.63
CA GLN A 698 38.91 -34.31 -56.53
C GLN A 698 39.13 -33.57 -57.86
N LEU A 699 38.79 -34.21 -58.97
CA LEU A 699 38.75 -33.61 -60.30
C LEU A 699 37.31 -33.27 -60.70
N VAL A 700 37.16 -32.16 -61.41
CA VAL A 700 35.87 -31.62 -61.86
C VAL A 700 35.98 -31.17 -63.29
N PHE A 701 35.00 -31.51 -64.11
CA PHE A 701 34.87 -31.12 -65.51
C PHE A 701 33.68 -30.17 -65.71
N SER A 702 33.90 -29.04 -66.38
CA SER A 702 32.86 -28.04 -66.70
C SER A 702 32.61 -28.01 -68.21
N TYR A 703 31.35 -28.03 -68.62
CA TYR A 703 30.90 -28.01 -70.02
C TYR A 703 29.63 -27.16 -70.21
N PRO A 704 29.27 -26.76 -71.45
CA PRO A 704 28.05 -25.99 -71.70
C PRO A 704 26.79 -26.74 -71.26
N GLY A 705 26.22 -26.34 -70.11
CA GLY A 705 25.04 -26.95 -69.51
C GLY A 705 25.26 -27.67 -68.18
N GLY A 706 26.49 -27.80 -67.67
CA GLY A 706 26.72 -28.36 -66.33
C GLY A 706 28.18 -28.65 -65.96
N GLU A 707 28.35 -29.16 -64.74
CA GLU A 707 29.61 -29.74 -64.26
C GLU A 707 29.43 -31.23 -63.96
N LEU A 708 30.48 -32.02 -64.20
CA LEU A 708 30.60 -33.39 -63.77
C LEU A 708 31.79 -33.51 -62.82
N ARG A 709 31.53 -33.93 -61.58
CA ARG A 709 32.54 -34.09 -60.53
C ARG A 709 32.86 -35.58 -60.38
N GLU A 710 34.12 -35.96 -60.46
CA GLU A 710 34.55 -37.33 -60.15
C GLU A 710 34.49 -37.56 -58.63
N PRO A 711 34.40 -38.81 -58.14
CA PRO A 711 34.47 -39.09 -56.71
C PRO A 711 35.80 -38.61 -56.10
N PRO A 712 35.80 -38.03 -54.87
CA PRO A 712 37.04 -37.68 -54.20
C PRO A 712 37.92 -38.90 -53.92
N ALA A 713 39.23 -38.78 -54.13
CA ALA A 713 40.23 -39.81 -53.93
C ALA A 713 41.27 -39.40 -52.86
N LEU A 714 41.87 -40.38 -52.18
CA LEU A 714 42.89 -40.14 -51.16
C LEU A 714 44.30 -40.11 -51.78
N ALA A 715 45.06 -39.07 -51.44
CA ALA A 715 46.49 -39.01 -51.74
C ALA A 715 47.30 -39.85 -50.72
N PRO A 716 48.36 -40.57 -51.16
CA PRO A 716 49.23 -41.32 -50.27
C PRO A 716 50.05 -40.38 -49.35
N ALA A 717 50.38 -40.84 -48.16
CA ALA A 717 51.04 -40.01 -47.14
C ALA A 717 52.53 -39.70 -47.42
N GLN A 718 53.18 -40.40 -48.36
CA GLN A 718 54.58 -40.21 -48.74
C GLN A 718 54.79 -40.50 -50.24
N GLY A 719 55.77 -39.81 -50.85
CA GLY A 719 56.12 -39.92 -52.28
C GLY A 719 55.46 -38.85 -53.16
N PRO A 720 55.90 -38.71 -54.43
CA PRO A 720 55.24 -37.84 -55.42
C PRO A 720 53.91 -38.44 -55.87
N LEU A 721 52.88 -37.59 -56.01
CA LEU A 721 51.55 -37.98 -56.49
C LEU A 721 51.42 -37.70 -57.99
N ASN A 722 51.05 -38.71 -58.78
CA ASN A 722 50.76 -38.60 -60.22
C ASN A 722 49.30 -39.00 -60.49
N ILE A 723 48.54 -38.16 -61.19
CA ILE A 723 47.11 -38.38 -61.52
C ILE A 723 46.93 -38.35 -63.05
N ILE A 724 46.26 -39.35 -63.65
CA ILE A 724 46.02 -39.47 -65.10
C ILE A 724 44.54 -39.81 -65.36
N VAL A 725 43.83 -39.01 -66.19
CA VAL A 725 42.37 -39.17 -66.44
C VAL A 725 41.99 -38.95 -67.93
N THR A 726 40.89 -39.59 -68.39
CA THR A 726 40.31 -39.45 -69.74
C THR A 726 38.87 -38.93 -69.67
N SER A 727 38.48 -37.98 -70.54
CA SER A 727 37.17 -37.30 -70.47
C SER A 727 35.93 -38.23 -70.61
N PRO A 728 34.91 -38.13 -69.74
CA PRO A 728 33.76 -39.06 -69.73
C PRO A 728 32.51 -38.64 -70.57
N ILE A 729 32.55 -37.58 -71.36
CA ILE A 729 31.35 -36.91 -71.94
C ILE A 729 31.14 -37.22 -73.45
N SER A 730 29.88 -37.38 -73.88
CA SER A 730 29.40 -37.69 -75.25
C SER A 730 28.27 -36.74 -75.72
N ILE A 731 27.84 -36.83 -76.99
CA ILE A 731 26.81 -35.97 -77.64
C ILE A 731 25.73 -36.82 -78.34
N LEU A 732 24.44 -36.47 -78.19
CA LEU A 732 23.31 -37.08 -78.89
C LEU A 732 22.48 -36.02 -79.64
N SER A 733 22.18 -36.26 -80.92
CA SER A 733 21.34 -35.41 -81.77
C SER A 733 20.12 -36.18 -82.29
N VAL A 734 18.93 -35.56 -82.28
CA VAL A 734 17.66 -36.21 -82.61
C VAL A 734 16.82 -35.35 -83.56
N ALA A 735 16.12 -35.97 -84.51
CA ALA A 735 15.16 -35.31 -85.42
C ALA A 735 13.79 -36.00 -85.41
N LEU A 736 12.70 -35.23 -85.58
CA LEU A 736 11.32 -35.67 -85.45
C LEU A 736 10.45 -35.35 -86.68
N GLN A 737 9.53 -36.26 -87.03
CA GLN A 737 8.54 -36.09 -88.10
C GLN A 737 7.10 -36.37 -87.62
N GLY A 738 6.11 -35.72 -88.24
CA GLY A 738 4.68 -35.98 -87.99
C GLY A 738 4.05 -35.22 -86.81
N LEU A 739 4.71 -34.19 -86.27
CA LEU A 739 4.16 -33.34 -85.21
C LEU A 739 2.96 -32.50 -85.75
N PRO A 740 1.77 -32.54 -85.12
CA PRO A 740 0.62 -31.79 -85.63
C PRO A 740 0.75 -30.26 -85.40
N PRO A 741 -0.02 -29.44 -86.13
CA PRO A 741 0.07 -27.98 -86.04
C PRO A 741 -0.11 -27.46 -84.62
N GLY A 742 0.87 -26.68 -84.13
CA GLY A 742 0.88 -26.13 -82.77
C GLY A 742 1.26 -27.15 -81.67
N GLY A 743 1.66 -28.37 -82.04
CA GLY A 743 2.19 -29.35 -81.10
C GLY A 743 3.62 -29.07 -80.64
N ALA A 744 4.05 -29.79 -79.60
CA ALA A 744 5.43 -29.80 -79.09
C ALA A 744 5.81 -31.22 -78.64
N TRP A 745 7.10 -31.54 -78.57
CA TRP A 745 7.61 -32.84 -78.14
C TRP A 745 8.82 -32.71 -77.21
N GLU A 746 9.09 -33.75 -76.43
CA GLU A 746 10.20 -33.78 -75.49
C GLU A 746 10.92 -35.14 -75.58
N LEU A 747 12.25 -35.11 -75.60
CA LEU A 747 13.08 -36.32 -75.57
C LEU A 747 13.40 -36.69 -74.12
N LEU A 748 13.06 -37.92 -73.75
CA LEU A 748 13.48 -38.51 -72.50
C LEU A 748 14.55 -39.56 -72.80
N VAL A 749 15.73 -39.44 -72.19
CA VAL A 749 16.79 -40.45 -72.21
C VAL A 749 16.84 -41.10 -70.83
N ASN A 750 16.86 -42.44 -70.76
CA ASN A 750 16.72 -43.23 -69.54
C ASN A 750 15.49 -42.85 -68.67
N GLY A 751 14.41 -42.42 -69.32
CA GLY A 751 13.17 -41.99 -68.64
C GLY A 751 13.21 -40.57 -68.05
N THR A 752 14.34 -39.86 -68.14
CA THR A 752 14.48 -38.46 -67.73
C THR A 752 14.46 -37.52 -68.94
N PRO A 753 13.67 -36.43 -68.94
CA PRO A 753 13.74 -35.39 -69.99
C PRO A 753 15.15 -34.81 -70.11
N VAL A 754 15.71 -34.83 -71.32
CA VAL A 754 17.02 -34.23 -71.65
C VAL A 754 16.91 -33.07 -72.62
N THR A 755 15.74 -32.87 -73.22
CA THR A 755 15.31 -31.60 -73.82
C THR A 755 14.17 -31.02 -72.99
N SER A 756 13.82 -29.76 -73.23
CA SER A 756 12.51 -29.24 -72.91
C SER A 756 11.48 -29.63 -73.99
N TRP A 757 10.23 -29.19 -73.83
CA TRP A 757 9.20 -29.25 -74.87
C TRP A 757 9.53 -28.35 -76.06
N LEU A 758 9.88 -28.96 -77.19
CA LEU A 758 10.29 -28.34 -78.44
C LEU A 758 9.16 -28.36 -79.47
N SER A 759 8.96 -27.26 -80.18
CA SER A 759 8.09 -27.18 -81.38
C SER A 759 8.86 -27.38 -82.69
N THR A 760 10.19 -27.47 -82.64
CA THR A 760 11.09 -27.66 -83.79
C THR A 760 11.31 -29.13 -84.12
N GLY A 761 11.67 -29.45 -85.37
CA GLY A 761 11.89 -30.83 -85.81
C GLY A 761 13.21 -31.49 -85.39
N SER A 762 14.05 -30.87 -84.54
CA SER A 762 15.33 -31.47 -84.10
C SER A 762 15.97 -30.80 -82.86
N ALA A 763 16.93 -31.50 -82.23
CA ALA A 763 17.71 -31.07 -81.06
C ALA A 763 19.07 -31.80 -80.93
N SER A 764 20.00 -31.28 -80.10
CA SER A 764 21.25 -31.95 -79.69
C SER A 764 21.56 -31.71 -78.20
N VAL A 765 22.13 -32.70 -77.50
CA VAL A 765 22.37 -32.68 -76.04
C VAL A 765 23.70 -33.37 -75.67
N TYR A 766 24.41 -32.84 -74.67
CA TYR A 766 25.60 -33.44 -74.06
C TYR A 766 25.22 -34.37 -72.90
N LEU A 767 25.77 -35.58 -72.87
CA LEU A 767 25.40 -36.65 -71.93
C LEU A 767 26.63 -37.46 -71.50
N ALA A 768 26.54 -38.20 -70.38
CA ALA A 768 27.58 -39.16 -70.00
C ALA A 768 27.69 -40.30 -71.03
N SER A 769 28.90 -40.75 -71.31
CA SER A 769 29.16 -41.87 -72.21
C SER A 769 28.66 -43.20 -71.61
N GLY A 770 27.95 -44.02 -72.39
CA GLY A 770 27.39 -45.29 -71.90
C GLY A 770 26.14 -45.78 -72.65
N PRO A 771 25.59 -46.95 -72.27
CA PRO A 771 24.30 -47.43 -72.79
C PRO A 771 23.12 -46.60 -72.25
N ALA A 772 22.13 -46.36 -73.08
CA ALA A 772 20.91 -45.64 -72.69
C ALA A 772 19.67 -46.11 -73.46
N SER A 773 18.50 -45.72 -72.97
CA SER A 773 17.20 -45.83 -73.63
C SER A 773 16.68 -44.45 -73.98
N TYR A 774 15.78 -44.35 -74.96
CA TYR A 774 15.09 -43.11 -75.30
C TYR A 774 13.58 -43.32 -75.42
N SER A 775 12.81 -42.28 -75.15
CA SER A 775 11.38 -42.22 -75.46
C SER A 775 10.99 -40.79 -75.81
N VAL A 776 10.03 -40.61 -76.71
CA VAL A 776 9.48 -39.31 -77.08
C VAL A 776 8.08 -39.15 -76.49
N LEU A 777 7.80 -38.01 -75.89
CA LEU A 777 6.44 -37.57 -75.60
C LEU A 777 6.08 -36.43 -76.55
N TRP A 778 4.80 -36.29 -76.90
CA TRP A 778 4.33 -35.19 -77.76
C TRP A 778 2.97 -34.64 -77.28
N ARG A 779 2.67 -33.39 -77.63
CA ARG A 779 1.49 -32.65 -77.19
C ARG A 779 0.65 -32.14 -78.36
N SER A 780 -0.66 -32.11 -78.14
CA SER A 780 -1.65 -31.37 -78.93
C SER A 780 -2.52 -30.59 -77.97
N ALA A 781 -2.54 -29.26 -78.13
CA ALA A 781 -3.02 -28.34 -77.09
C ALA A 781 -2.39 -28.70 -75.72
N ASN A 782 -3.19 -28.78 -74.65
CA ASN A 782 -2.72 -29.15 -73.32
C ASN A 782 -2.67 -30.66 -73.07
N LEU A 783 -3.01 -31.50 -74.06
CA LEU A 783 -3.01 -32.97 -73.92
C LEU A 783 -1.64 -33.54 -74.30
N THR A 784 -1.11 -34.45 -73.47
CA THR A 784 0.17 -35.13 -73.70
C THR A 784 -0.03 -36.60 -74.06
N PHE A 785 0.63 -37.05 -75.11
CA PHE A 785 0.58 -38.39 -75.66
C PHE A 785 1.98 -39.02 -75.66
N ARG A 786 2.05 -40.36 -75.52
CA ARG A 786 3.31 -41.11 -75.65
C ARG A 786 3.61 -41.38 -77.13
N GLY A 787 4.83 -41.08 -77.56
CA GLY A 787 5.38 -41.45 -78.86
C GLY A 787 6.30 -42.68 -78.76
N PRO A 788 7.12 -42.94 -79.81
CA PRO A 788 8.01 -44.10 -79.85
C PRO A 788 9.13 -44.09 -78.79
N SER A 789 9.71 -45.25 -78.54
CA SER A 789 10.82 -45.47 -77.61
C SER A 789 11.75 -46.61 -78.06
N GLY A 790 13.01 -46.60 -77.64
CA GLY A 790 14.01 -47.63 -77.99
C GLY A 790 15.29 -47.54 -77.16
N SER A 791 16.37 -48.21 -77.59
CA SER A 791 17.67 -48.25 -76.92
C SER A 791 18.84 -47.84 -77.83
N LEU A 792 19.88 -47.25 -77.25
CA LEU A 792 21.06 -46.70 -77.94
C LEU A 792 22.34 -46.81 -77.07
N ARG A 793 23.52 -46.55 -77.66
CA ARG A 793 24.80 -46.44 -76.94
C ARG A 793 25.47 -45.12 -77.29
N LEU A 794 25.87 -44.34 -76.27
CA LEU A 794 26.53 -43.06 -76.39
C LEU A 794 28.05 -43.23 -76.25
N ASN A 795 28.77 -42.93 -77.33
CA ASN A 795 30.23 -42.84 -77.34
C ASN A 795 30.64 -41.85 -78.44
N GLY A 796 31.12 -40.67 -78.08
CA GLY A 796 31.28 -39.56 -79.02
C GLY A 796 29.92 -39.00 -79.46
N THR A 797 29.73 -38.74 -80.76
CA THR A 797 28.51 -38.12 -81.31
C THR A 797 27.58 -39.14 -81.97
N VAL A 798 26.30 -39.15 -81.59
CA VAL A 798 25.26 -40.08 -82.08
C VAL A 798 24.07 -39.33 -82.68
N ASN A 799 23.48 -39.82 -83.78
CA ASN A 799 22.32 -39.21 -84.46
C ASN A 799 21.11 -40.17 -84.51
N LEU A 800 19.88 -39.66 -84.34
CA LEU A 800 18.63 -40.45 -84.28
C LEU A 800 17.46 -39.74 -84.98
N ALA A 801 16.53 -40.50 -85.61
CA ALA A 801 15.32 -39.96 -86.25
C ALA A 801 14.05 -40.72 -85.82
N VAL A 802 12.94 -40.02 -85.58
CA VAL A 802 11.69 -40.59 -85.00
C VAL A 802 10.44 -40.00 -85.68
N ALA A 803 9.40 -40.81 -85.89
CA ALA A 803 8.10 -40.38 -86.46
C ALA A 803 6.93 -40.60 -85.50
N LEU A 804 5.97 -39.68 -85.45
CA LEU A 804 4.81 -39.71 -84.55
C LEU A 804 3.54 -40.35 -85.17
N PRO A 805 2.60 -40.86 -84.34
CA PRO A 805 1.29 -41.36 -84.81
C PRO A 805 0.42 -40.25 -85.41
N THR A 806 -0.43 -40.61 -86.39
CA THR A 806 -1.39 -39.69 -87.02
C THR A 806 -2.51 -39.25 -86.05
N SER A 807 -2.89 -37.97 -86.15
CA SER A 807 -3.92 -37.34 -85.32
C SER A 807 -4.97 -36.60 -86.16
N TYR A 808 -6.22 -36.58 -85.68
CA TYR A 808 -7.39 -36.07 -86.38
C TYR A 808 -7.96 -34.85 -85.65
N ALA A 809 -8.43 -33.85 -86.41
CA ALA A 809 -9.05 -32.65 -85.86
C ALA A 809 -10.50 -32.90 -85.41
N VAL A 810 -10.84 -32.54 -84.18
CA VAL A 810 -12.21 -32.60 -83.63
C VAL A 810 -12.62 -31.22 -83.12
N THR A 811 -13.78 -30.72 -83.57
CA THR A 811 -14.24 -29.35 -83.29
C THR A 811 -15.50 -29.32 -82.41
N PHE A 812 -15.37 -28.75 -81.22
CA PHE A 812 -16.46 -28.56 -80.27
C PHE A 812 -17.06 -27.16 -80.42
N THR A 813 -18.39 -27.06 -80.44
CA THR A 813 -19.12 -25.80 -80.71
C THR A 813 -20.16 -25.50 -79.63
N VAL A 814 -20.22 -24.24 -79.19
CA VAL A 814 -21.17 -23.77 -78.17
C VAL A 814 -22.29 -22.87 -78.74
N PRO A 815 -23.47 -22.82 -78.07
CA PRO A 815 -24.54 -21.87 -78.37
C PRO A 815 -24.10 -20.41 -78.25
N SER A 816 -24.82 -19.52 -78.94
CA SER A 816 -24.70 -18.07 -78.74
C SER A 816 -25.12 -17.67 -77.32
N GLY A 817 -24.43 -16.67 -76.75
CA GLY A 817 -24.66 -16.18 -75.38
C GLY A 817 -23.76 -16.78 -74.29
N VAL A 818 -22.94 -17.78 -74.63
CA VAL A 818 -21.84 -18.25 -73.76
C VAL A 818 -20.70 -17.24 -73.84
N SER A 819 -20.33 -16.63 -72.71
CA SER A 819 -19.28 -15.61 -72.63
C SER A 819 -17.88 -16.20 -72.44
N SER A 820 -17.74 -17.40 -71.86
CA SER A 820 -16.49 -18.16 -71.84
C SER A 820 -16.72 -19.63 -71.55
N TRP A 821 -15.87 -20.54 -72.03
CA TRP A 821 -15.98 -21.97 -71.72
C TRP A 821 -14.64 -22.71 -71.72
N LYS A 822 -14.61 -23.86 -71.03
CA LYS A 822 -13.47 -24.79 -70.94
C LYS A 822 -13.87 -26.16 -71.46
N LEU A 823 -12.97 -26.83 -72.18
CA LEU A 823 -13.13 -28.20 -72.66
C LEU A 823 -12.13 -29.12 -71.95
N TYR A 824 -12.64 -30.19 -71.38
CA TYR A 824 -11.89 -31.29 -70.78
C TYR A 824 -12.08 -32.56 -71.62
N ILE A 825 -11.00 -33.30 -71.84
CA ILE A 825 -10.97 -34.60 -72.54
C ILE A 825 -10.30 -35.61 -71.62
N ASN A 826 -10.95 -36.75 -71.38
CA ASN A 826 -10.60 -37.74 -70.35
C ASN A 826 -10.24 -37.09 -68.99
N GLY A 827 -11.06 -36.12 -68.57
CA GLY A 827 -10.87 -35.35 -67.32
C GLY A 827 -9.76 -34.30 -67.35
N THR A 828 -8.88 -34.30 -68.35
CA THR A 828 -7.78 -33.33 -68.49
C THR A 828 -8.24 -32.09 -69.24
N LEU A 829 -7.90 -30.88 -68.78
CA LEU A 829 -8.25 -29.63 -69.46
C LEU A 829 -7.55 -29.58 -70.82
N ALA A 830 -8.26 -29.86 -71.90
CA ALA A 830 -7.72 -29.87 -73.25
C ALA A 830 -7.49 -28.45 -73.78
N ALA A 831 -8.45 -27.55 -73.55
CA ALA A 831 -8.34 -26.14 -73.92
C ALA A 831 -9.37 -25.24 -73.20
N GLY A 832 -9.08 -23.93 -73.13
CA GLY A 832 -9.89 -22.91 -72.46
C GLY A 832 -9.33 -22.47 -71.09
N PRO A 833 -9.87 -21.40 -70.47
CA PRO A 833 -11.13 -20.73 -70.81
C PRO A 833 -11.00 -19.91 -72.09
N THR A 834 -11.94 -20.10 -73.03
CA THR A 834 -11.97 -19.38 -74.30
C THR A 834 -13.33 -18.74 -74.54
N GLN A 835 -13.38 -17.65 -75.29
CA GLN A 835 -14.63 -17.04 -75.78
C GLN A 835 -14.94 -17.49 -77.21
N ALA A 836 -14.04 -18.22 -77.86
CA ALA A 836 -14.22 -18.71 -79.22
C ALA A 836 -15.40 -19.69 -79.29
N ARG A 837 -16.34 -19.47 -80.22
CA ARG A 837 -17.55 -20.29 -80.33
C ARG A 837 -17.26 -21.74 -80.75
N ASN A 838 -16.20 -21.93 -81.53
CA ASN A 838 -15.69 -23.23 -81.98
C ASN A 838 -14.28 -23.43 -81.40
N LEU A 839 -13.95 -24.65 -81.02
CA LEU A 839 -12.64 -25.03 -80.48
C LEU A 839 -12.21 -26.38 -81.05
N THR A 840 -11.09 -26.40 -81.76
CA THR A 840 -10.56 -27.62 -82.40
C THR A 840 -9.38 -28.16 -81.62
N VAL A 841 -9.36 -29.47 -81.37
CA VAL A 841 -8.23 -30.20 -80.78
C VAL A 841 -7.85 -31.37 -81.68
N TYR A 842 -6.55 -31.68 -81.79
CA TYR A 842 -6.09 -32.85 -82.54
C TYR A 842 -5.93 -34.04 -81.62
N LEU A 843 -6.63 -35.13 -81.90
CA LEU A 843 -6.65 -36.36 -81.10
C LEU A 843 -6.24 -37.56 -81.98
N PRO A 844 -5.39 -38.48 -81.49
CA PRO A 844 -5.23 -39.80 -82.10
C PRO A 844 -6.58 -40.55 -82.20
N SER A 845 -6.67 -41.55 -83.08
CA SER A 845 -7.85 -42.42 -83.15
C SER A 845 -8.10 -43.15 -81.80
N GLY A 846 -9.36 -43.23 -81.38
CA GLY A 846 -9.75 -43.79 -80.09
C GLY A 846 -11.04 -43.19 -79.53
N SER A 847 -11.51 -43.72 -78.39
CA SER A 847 -12.67 -43.22 -77.67
C SER A 847 -12.26 -42.36 -76.47
N TYR A 848 -12.95 -41.23 -76.27
CA TYR A 848 -12.63 -40.23 -75.25
C TYR A 848 -13.92 -39.72 -74.59
N ALA A 849 -13.94 -39.64 -73.26
CA ALA A 849 -14.96 -38.87 -72.54
C ALA A 849 -14.62 -37.36 -72.64
N TYR A 850 -15.62 -36.50 -72.82
CA TYR A 850 -15.46 -35.05 -72.80
C TYR A 850 -16.36 -34.39 -71.77
N GLN A 851 -15.93 -33.25 -71.24
CA GLN A 851 -16.75 -32.34 -70.45
C GLN A 851 -16.49 -30.90 -70.88
N ALA A 852 -17.55 -30.16 -71.23
CA ALA A 852 -17.51 -28.73 -71.46
C ALA A 852 -18.14 -27.98 -70.28
N VAL A 853 -17.43 -26.97 -69.78
CA VAL A 853 -17.89 -26.07 -68.72
C VAL A 853 -18.11 -24.70 -69.35
N LEU A 854 -19.37 -24.33 -69.57
CA LEU A 854 -19.80 -23.13 -70.26
C LEU A 854 -20.25 -22.07 -69.24
N THR A 855 -19.81 -20.84 -69.41
CA THR A 855 -20.13 -19.70 -68.54
C THR A 855 -20.83 -18.63 -69.37
N SER A 856 -21.93 -18.09 -68.86
CA SER A 856 -22.68 -16.95 -69.41
C SER A 856 -23.02 -15.97 -68.30
N SER A 857 -23.58 -14.80 -68.63
CA SER A 857 -24.09 -13.83 -67.64
C SER A 857 -25.17 -14.41 -66.72
N SER A 858 -25.82 -15.51 -67.13
CA SER A 858 -26.84 -16.25 -66.38
C SER A 858 -26.30 -17.39 -65.49
N GLY A 859 -24.99 -17.68 -65.51
CA GLY A 859 -24.37 -18.70 -64.66
C GLY A 859 -23.42 -19.65 -65.41
N THR A 860 -23.04 -20.75 -64.77
CA THR A 860 -22.15 -21.78 -65.35
C THR A 860 -22.87 -23.11 -65.52
N LEU A 861 -22.86 -23.66 -66.73
CA LEU A 861 -23.42 -24.96 -67.11
C LEU A 861 -22.29 -25.95 -67.39
N ARG A 862 -22.44 -27.21 -66.96
CA ARG A 862 -21.51 -28.31 -67.30
C ARG A 862 -22.23 -29.37 -68.13
N LEU A 863 -21.66 -29.72 -69.27
CA LEU A 863 -22.17 -30.75 -70.19
C LEU A 863 -21.07 -31.79 -70.40
N SER A 864 -21.40 -33.08 -70.33
CA SER A 864 -20.44 -34.18 -70.54
C SER A 864 -21.00 -35.22 -71.49
N GLY A 865 -20.13 -35.96 -72.17
CA GLY A 865 -20.51 -37.05 -73.07
C GLY A 865 -19.27 -37.85 -73.50
N GLU A 866 -19.45 -38.75 -74.46
CA GLU A 866 -18.37 -39.52 -75.06
C GLU A 866 -18.22 -39.19 -76.56
N LEU A 867 -16.99 -39.28 -77.04
CA LEU A 867 -16.53 -38.95 -78.38
C LEU A 867 -15.73 -40.13 -78.93
N VAL A 868 -16.00 -40.58 -80.15
CA VAL A 868 -15.17 -41.58 -80.85
C VAL A 868 -14.49 -40.97 -82.06
N VAL A 869 -13.15 -41.06 -82.13
CA VAL A 869 -12.32 -40.44 -83.17
C VAL A 869 -11.74 -41.52 -84.09
N PRO A 870 -11.84 -41.41 -85.43
CA PRO A 870 -12.28 -40.23 -86.20
C PRO A 870 -13.77 -40.21 -86.57
N SER A 871 -14.60 -41.14 -86.11
CA SER A 871 -16.01 -41.24 -86.53
C SER A 871 -16.88 -40.05 -86.12
N GLN A 872 -16.46 -39.28 -85.12
CA GLN A 872 -17.03 -37.99 -84.74
C GLN A 872 -15.93 -36.91 -84.78
N THR A 873 -16.06 -35.97 -85.72
CA THR A 873 -15.15 -34.83 -85.88
C THR A 873 -15.76 -33.49 -85.43
N SER A 874 -17.03 -33.49 -84.99
CA SER A 874 -17.65 -32.30 -84.39
C SER A 874 -18.71 -32.63 -83.34
N VAL A 875 -18.87 -31.74 -82.35
CA VAL A 875 -19.78 -31.90 -81.19
C VAL A 875 -20.42 -30.56 -80.82
N TYR A 876 -21.75 -30.52 -80.62
CA TYR A 876 -22.50 -29.30 -80.26
C TYR A 876 -23.08 -29.39 -78.84
N LEU A 877 -22.97 -28.31 -78.06
CA LEU A 877 -23.07 -28.36 -76.59
C LEU A 877 -24.24 -27.54 -76.01
N SER A 878 -25.45 -28.09 -75.87
CA SER A 878 -26.63 -27.38 -75.32
C SER A 878 -27.45 -28.19 -74.29
N SER A 879 -28.27 -27.50 -73.47
CA SER A 879 -29.12 -28.13 -72.44
C SER A 879 -30.56 -28.37 -72.90
N LYS A 880 -31.06 -29.62 -72.79
CA LYS A 880 -32.51 -29.92 -72.80
C LYS A 880 -33.08 -29.82 -71.38
N ARG A 881 -34.20 -29.10 -71.20
CA ARG A 881 -35.04 -29.19 -69.97
C ARG A 881 -35.98 -30.40 -70.07
N PRO A 882 -36.11 -31.26 -69.02
CA PRO A 882 -37.16 -32.27 -68.93
C PRO A 882 -38.48 -31.74 -68.35
N ILE A 883 -39.54 -32.55 -68.44
CA ILE A 883 -40.94 -32.24 -68.10
C ILE A 883 -41.32 -32.82 -66.71
N VAL A 884 -42.37 -32.28 -66.08
CA VAL A 884 -42.93 -32.47 -64.70
C VAL A 884 -43.21 -33.98 -64.37
N THR A 885 -43.14 -34.54 -63.15
CA THR A 885 -43.95 -34.22 -61.92
C THR A 885 -43.50 -34.95 -60.61
N SER A 886 -44.04 -34.49 -59.46
CA SER A 886 -44.42 -35.22 -58.21
C SER A 886 -43.41 -35.83 -57.19
N SER A 887 -43.24 -35.09 -56.06
CA SER A 887 -43.72 -35.44 -54.69
C SER A 887 -42.81 -36.00 -53.55
N LEU A 888 -42.94 -35.35 -52.38
CA LEU A 888 -42.89 -35.80 -50.95
C LEU A 888 -41.57 -36.18 -50.20
N LEU A 889 -41.15 -35.24 -49.32
CA LEU A 889 -40.87 -35.34 -47.86
C LEU A 889 -39.59 -35.91 -47.19
N THR A 890 -39.36 -35.35 -45.99
CA THR A 890 -38.60 -35.80 -44.80
C THR A 890 -37.06 -35.94 -44.86
N VAL A 891 -36.28 -35.81 -43.77
CA VAL A 891 -36.27 -34.96 -42.53
C VAL A 891 -34.99 -35.32 -41.74
N ALA A 892 -34.62 -34.49 -40.75
CA ALA A 892 -33.61 -34.70 -39.69
C ALA A 892 -32.13 -34.41 -40.03
N ALA A 893 -31.26 -33.88 -39.15
CA ALA A 893 -31.29 -32.86 -38.07
C ALA A 893 -30.15 -33.15 -37.05
N VAL A 894 -29.79 -32.14 -36.24
CA VAL A 894 -28.95 -32.23 -35.00
C VAL A 894 -27.43 -32.41 -35.23
N VAL A 895 -26.50 -31.66 -34.63
CA VAL A 895 -26.48 -30.36 -33.89
C VAL A 895 -25.02 -29.82 -33.94
N VAL A 896 -24.80 -28.51 -34.14
CA VAL A 896 -23.84 -27.68 -33.37
C VAL A 896 -24.30 -26.20 -33.42
N VAL A 897 -25.02 -25.75 -32.41
CA VAL A 897 -25.26 -24.31 -32.14
C VAL A 897 -24.93 -24.08 -30.66
N ALA A 898 -23.67 -23.74 -30.38
CA ALA A 898 -23.15 -23.63 -29.00
C ALA A 898 -22.32 -22.36 -28.73
N ILE A 899 -22.15 -21.47 -29.72
CA ILE A 899 -21.19 -20.33 -29.63
C ILE A 899 -21.89 -18.96 -29.44
N VAL A 900 -23.20 -18.85 -29.66
CA VAL A 900 -23.91 -17.54 -29.67
C VAL A 900 -24.51 -17.15 -28.30
N VAL A 901 -24.64 -18.07 -27.33
CA VAL A 901 -25.29 -17.80 -26.03
C VAL A 901 -24.33 -17.18 -24.99
N ALA A 902 -23.02 -17.28 -25.18
CA ALA A 902 -22.02 -16.79 -24.22
C ALA A 902 -21.88 -15.25 -24.16
N ALA A 903 -22.33 -14.52 -25.19
CA ALA A 903 -22.13 -13.08 -25.31
C ALA A 903 -23.25 -12.20 -24.72
N LEU A 904 -24.35 -12.80 -24.23
CA LEU A 904 -25.59 -12.07 -23.89
C LEU A 904 -25.99 -12.13 -22.40
N LEU A 905 -25.10 -12.61 -21.52
CA LEU A 905 -25.41 -12.90 -20.10
C LEU A 905 -24.50 -12.23 -19.06
N PHE A 906 -23.87 -11.09 -19.38
CA PHE A 906 -23.03 -10.34 -18.42
C PHE A 906 -23.49 -8.91 -18.08
N VAL A 907 -24.58 -8.40 -18.68
CA VAL A 907 -25.00 -6.98 -18.51
C VAL A 907 -26.26 -6.78 -17.63
N MET A 908 -26.85 -7.84 -17.07
CA MET A 908 -27.99 -7.71 -16.15
C MET A 908 -27.94 -8.64 -14.93
N ARG A 909 -27.18 -8.28 -13.89
CA ARG A 909 -27.56 -8.61 -12.50
C ARG A 909 -26.86 -7.76 -11.43
N ARG A 910 -27.72 -7.07 -10.66
CA ARG A 910 -27.55 -6.18 -9.48
C ARG A 910 -27.82 -4.71 -9.82
N ARG A 911 -28.83 -4.02 -9.26
CA ARG A 911 -29.71 -4.28 -8.08
C ARG A 911 -28.96 -4.69 -6.81
#